data_AF-C4M060-F1
#
_entry.id   AF-C4M060-F1
#
_cell.length_a   1.000
_cell.length_b   1.000
_cell.length_c   1.000
_cell.angle_alpha   90.00
_cell.angle_beta   90.00
_cell.angle_gamma   90.00
#
_symmetry.space_group_name_H-M   'P 1'
#
loop_
_entity.id
_entity.type
_entity.pdbx_description
1 polymer ?
#
loop_
_entity_poly.entity_id
_entity_poly.type
_entity_poly.pdbx_seq_one_letter_code
_entity_poly.pdbx_strand_id
1 'polypeptide(L)'
;MESLLDDFLIFEQKNQIDPVMDQGLSSLKKRTKREIPQDKKIKPNKRITKFIDLVRSLKITKVSRGLEDIMNGTTPSQYFISQYNNLCNDIIANVTQKSFYSIHETNEVIEGINIELPQITFPPTIMNSLTEMINDLDNINYDNVISLFSSNQSLSLAVQYIHGLGNILNQKIPLDSIEQSQVLRLSTSIINDQLNINNCEVRSSIEFLELLFVDLLFGDKEISFIQKITRLNDLADQLLMQLGNNSILKKRCNAVIYLLIRGGLKNELLNYLDGIDESYLPQGLIDILRMYINNNYYLNSKQRDDTVKYIPEFEISKDYYGLLYCNLIANIDISGKYHEVDSIIKYSLDDYIWYNFVLYQHNIQKIKEFEDSISKIIPMKYSYLFCIIHHYQDALTLILKEQELDYQCISAVLLISSLCIHHNLIQQSTAKTFDLLLKKPLIESNKTFNFNKFIYQFISTYNPPQSTVIALINLLGTPYNREATIKIIMELGKSELLSTDQVGNNPEVIDTITKQARLEKPEVAMMVNSMVGDMNEYLKIINEKTAVMLNDQIGRMNVVNELSIVTESVLSRVTDPIIKNDFFILVRVYGIYGSCYNLDIDGTLNQMNEIGIFPMKFDQIDSCLIRIQSLQSNILRKIMNNIYYEVISLFSEYLVEFTTNRTIYIDQMIPILKEIIKSCFVIINILPQYFIQQQFIGLMNSNRSLLI
;
A
#
# COMPACT_ATOMS: atom_id res chain seq x y z
N MET A 1 16.03 -29.26 -16.61
CA MET A 1 15.39 -28.00 -16.19
C MET A 1 15.48 -27.75 -14.68
N GLU A 2 15.62 -28.74 -13.79
CA GLU A 2 16.12 -28.52 -12.41
C GLU A 2 17.66 -28.28 -12.36
N SER A 3 18.41 -28.58 -13.43
CA SER A 3 19.87 -28.41 -13.45
C SER A 3 20.36 -26.96 -13.44
N LEU A 4 19.52 -25.98 -13.77
CA LEU A 4 19.93 -24.56 -13.79
C LEU A 4 19.74 -23.89 -12.42
N LEU A 5 18.79 -24.36 -11.61
CA LEU A 5 18.47 -23.81 -10.29
C LEU A 5 19.39 -24.34 -9.19
N ASP A 6 19.86 -25.59 -9.30
CA ASP A 6 20.88 -26.13 -8.39
C ASP A 6 22.29 -25.55 -8.67
N ASP A 7 22.63 -25.24 -9.92
CA ASP A 7 23.91 -24.62 -10.27
C ASP A 7 23.99 -23.16 -9.75
N PHE A 8 22.87 -22.44 -9.73
CA PHE A 8 22.80 -21.05 -9.24
C PHE A 8 22.95 -20.93 -7.70
N LEU A 9 22.36 -21.85 -6.92
CA LEU A 9 22.47 -21.83 -5.46
C LEU A 9 23.80 -22.41 -4.96
N ILE A 10 24.44 -23.30 -5.74
CA ILE A 10 25.81 -23.79 -5.47
C ILE A 10 26.86 -22.71 -5.78
N PHE A 11 26.57 -21.77 -6.68
CA PHE A 11 27.50 -20.69 -7.05
C PHE A 11 27.59 -19.59 -5.98
N GLU A 12 26.47 -19.17 -5.39
CA GLU A 12 26.46 -18.18 -4.29
C GLU A 12 27.23 -18.67 -3.04
N GLN A 13 27.27 -19.98 -2.77
CA GLN A 13 28.01 -20.54 -1.62
C GLN A 13 29.51 -20.78 -1.88
N LYS A 14 29.97 -20.78 -3.14
CA LYS A 14 31.41 -20.92 -3.46
C LYS A 14 32.20 -19.63 -3.28
N ASN A 15 31.52 -18.48 -3.22
CA ASN A 15 32.16 -17.16 -3.22
C ASN A 15 32.70 -16.69 -1.86
N GLN A 16 32.91 -17.59 -0.89
CA GLN A 16 33.68 -17.31 0.32
C GLN A 16 34.64 -18.45 0.74
N ILE A 17 34.98 -19.36 -0.17
CA ILE A 17 35.85 -20.48 0.14
C ILE A 17 37.25 -20.24 -0.41
N ASP A 18 38.22 -20.15 0.49
CA ASP A 18 39.65 -19.97 0.22
C ASP A 18 40.17 -21.04 -0.77
N PRO A 19 40.93 -20.68 -1.82
CA PRO A 19 41.36 -21.57 -2.93
C PRO A 19 42.03 -22.90 -2.54
N VAL A 20 42.51 -23.05 -1.30
CA VAL A 20 43.06 -24.33 -0.78
C VAL A 20 41.98 -25.43 -0.67
N MET A 21 40.71 -25.05 -0.51
CA MET A 21 39.57 -25.96 -0.30
C MET A 21 39.04 -26.61 -1.60
N ASP A 22 39.20 -25.95 -2.75
CA ASP A 22 38.67 -26.42 -4.03
C ASP A 22 39.47 -27.62 -4.58
N GLN A 23 40.76 -27.71 -4.24
CA GLN A 23 41.62 -28.88 -4.54
C GLN A 23 41.24 -30.12 -3.70
N GLY A 24 40.75 -29.92 -2.47
CA GLY A 24 40.26 -30.99 -1.60
C GLY A 24 38.94 -31.60 -2.09
N LEU A 25 38.02 -30.75 -2.56
CA LEU A 25 36.69 -31.14 -3.06
C LEU A 25 36.76 -31.98 -4.35
N SER A 26 37.65 -31.65 -5.27
CA SER A 26 37.87 -32.40 -6.52
C SER A 26 38.42 -33.82 -6.27
N SER A 27 39.27 -33.95 -5.25
CA SER A 27 39.85 -35.23 -4.81
C SER A 27 38.80 -36.13 -4.13
N LEU A 28 37.84 -35.53 -3.40
CA LEU A 28 36.75 -36.21 -2.72
C LEU A 28 35.69 -36.76 -3.69
N LYS A 29 35.32 -35.97 -4.71
CA LYS A 29 34.33 -36.32 -5.75
C LYS A 29 34.74 -37.54 -6.60
N LYS A 30 36.06 -37.77 -6.75
CA LYS A 30 36.63 -38.97 -7.40
C LYS A 30 36.56 -40.23 -6.53
N ARG A 31 36.51 -40.09 -5.21
CA ARG A 31 36.40 -41.20 -4.25
C ARG A 31 34.95 -41.61 -4.00
N THR A 32 34.02 -40.67 -3.84
CA THR A 32 32.60 -40.97 -3.54
C THR A 32 31.84 -41.64 -4.67
N LYS A 33 32.21 -41.44 -5.94
CA LYS A 33 31.66 -42.20 -7.08
C LYS A 33 31.99 -43.70 -7.06
N ARG A 34 32.94 -44.14 -6.23
CA ARG A 34 33.35 -45.55 -6.15
C ARG A 34 32.63 -46.36 -5.07
N GLU A 35 31.95 -45.74 -4.10
CA GLU A 35 31.73 -46.44 -2.81
C GLU A 35 30.31 -46.52 -2.23
N ILE A 36 29.23 -45.88 -2.74
CA ILE A 36 27.90 -46.03 -2.09
C ILE A 36 26.71 -46.25 -3.05
N PRO A 37 25.86 -47.28 -2.85
CA PRO A 37 24.69 -47.62 -3.67
C PRO A 37 23.40 -46.85 -3.32
N GLN A 38 22.50 -46.76 -4.30
CA GLN A 38 21.20 -46.07 -4.29
C GLN A 38 20.17 -46.89 -3.49
N ASP A 39 19.68 -46.42 -2.33
CA ASP A 39 18.29 -46.65 -1.83
C ASP A 39 18.07 -46.17 -0.38
N LYS A 40 17.10 -45.25 -0.16
CA LYS A 40 16.22 -44.99 1.05
C LYS A 40 16.20 -43.62 1.76
N LYS A 41 15.02 -42.96 1.69
CA LYS A 41 14.49 -41.69 2.28
C LYS A 41 14.41 -41.63 3.80
N ILE A 42 15.00 -40.59 4.44
CA ILE A 42 14.57 -40.07 5.76
C ILE A 42 14.82 -38.54 5.93
N LYS A 43 13.78 -37.82 6.42
CA LYS A 43 13.79 -36.43 6.96
C LYS A 43 14.33 -36.41 8.41
N PRO A 44 15.20 -35.47 8.84
CA PRO A 44 14.78 -34.52 9.91
C PRO A 44 15.51 -33.14 9.89
N ASN A 45 14.94 -32.00 10.32
CA ASN A 45 14.36 -31.60 11.62
C ASN A 45 15.40 -30.99 12.61
N LYS A 46 15.10 -29.79 13.15
CA LYS A 46 15.66 -29.08 14.32
C LYS A 46 17.17 -28.79 14.47
N ARG A 47 18.08 -29.54 13.84
CA ARG A 47 19.54 -29.30 13.95
C ARG A 47 20.03 -28.14 13.07
N ILE A 48 19.42 -27.95 11.90
CA ILE A 48 19.73 -26.86 10.97
C ILE A 48 19.42 -25.49 11.61
N THR A 49 18.30 -25.37 12.32
CA THR A 49 17.91 -24.12 12.98
C THR A 49 18.89 -23.73 14.10
N LYS A 50 19.34 -24.70 14.93
CA LYS A 50 20.38 -24.47 15.95
C LYS A 50 21.75 -24.12 15.37
N PHE A 51 22.05 -24.55 14.14
CA PHE A 51 23.31 -24.27 13.46
C PHE A 51 23.31 -22.86 12.84
N ILE A 52 22.18 -22.42 12.26
CA ILE A 52 21.99 -21.05 11.78
C ILE A 52 22.14 -20.04 12.93
N ASP A 53 21.60 -20.34 14.11
CA ASP A 53 21.76 -19.48 15.30
C ASP A 53 23.21 -19.44 15.81
N LEU A 54 23.95 -20.55 15.71
CA LEU A 54 25.37 -20.62 16.08
C LEU A 54 26.26 -19.84 15.10
N VAL A 55 26.00 -19.94 13.80
CA VAL A 55 26.70 -19.20 12.73
C VAL A 55 26.44 -17.69 12.84
N ARG A 56 25.21 -17.29 13.19
CA ARG A 56 24.87 -15.88 13.46
C ARG A 56 25.55 -15.31 14.71
N SER A 57 25.85 -16.15 15.71
CA SER A 57 26.49 -15.72 16.97
C SER A 57 28.01 -15.48 16.87
N LEU A 58 28.67 -16.00 15.83
CA LEU A 58 30.11 -15.89 15.63
C LEU A 58 30.44 -14.78 14.62
N LYS A 59 30.31 -13.51 15.04
CA LYS A 59 31.06 -12.42 14.40
C LYS A 59 32.55 -12.76 14.51
N ILE A 60 33.21 -13.04 13.39
CA ILE A 60 34.63 -13.41 13.36
C ILE A 60 35.48 -12.21 13.78
N THR A 61 35.63 -12.05 15.09
CA THR A 61 36.72 -11.31 15.72
C THR A 61 37.09 -12.10 16.98
N LYS A 62 38.12 -12.94 16.85
CA LYS A 62 38.76 -13.81 17.86
C LYS A 62 37.95 -15.06 18.31
N VAL A 63 38.45 -16.23 17.91
CA VAL A 63 38.00 -17.54 18.41
C VAL A 63 38.47 -17.71 19.86
N SER A 64 37.56 -18.12 20.77
CA SER A 64 37.86 -18.34 22.18
C SER A 64 38.57 -19.69 22.41
N ARG A 65 39.46 -19.74 23.42
CA ARG A 65 40.32 -20.90 23.77
C ARG A 65 39.58 -22.20 24.13
N GLY A 66 38.25 -22.19 24.27
CA GLY A 66 37.46 -23.36 24.67
C GLY A 66 37.19 -24.39 23.58
N LEU A 67 37.58 -24.12 22.32
CA LEU A 67 37.37 -25.04 21.18
C LEU A 67 38.51 -26.07 21.00
N GLU A 68 39.65 -25.90 21.67
CA GLU A 68 40.85 -26.73 21.47
C GLU A 68 40.65 -28.20 21.90
N ASP A 69 39.81 -28.47 22.90
CA ASP A 69 39.58 -29.83 23.43
C ASP A 69 38.63 -30.68 22.56
N ILE A 70 37.77 -30.07 21.75
CA ILE A 70 36.80 -30.78 20.88
C ILE A 70 37.41 -31.11 19.52
N MET A 71 38.49 -30.41 19.16
CA MET A 71 39.08 -30.44 17.83
C MET A 71 39.94 -31.68 17.55
N ASN A 72 40.19 -32.57 18.53
CA ASN A 72 40.97 -33.81 18.36
C ASN A 72 42.23 -33.63 17.51
N GLY A 73 42.96 -32.53 17.72
CA GLY A 73 44.20 -32.21 16.98
C GLY A 73 44.02 -31.68 15.54
N THR A 74 42.80 -31.40 15.09
CA THR A 74 42.53 -30.72 13.81
C THR A 74 42.41 -29.21 14.00
N THR A 75 42.75 -28.39 12.99
CA THR A 75 42.65 -26.93 13.11
C THR A 75 41.18 -26.45 13.06
N PRO A 76 40.82 -25.27 13.62
CA PRO A 76 39.42 -24.83 13.70
C PRO A 76 38.76 -24.78 12.33
N SER A 77 39.53 -24.38 11.31
CA SER A 77 39.14 -24.41 9.91
C SER A 77 38.82 -25.83 9.45
N GLN A 78 39.68 -26.82 9.72
CA GLN A 78 39.48 -28.22 9.32
C GLN A 78 38.28 -28.89 10.01
N TYR A 79 38.03 -28.56 11.29
CA TYR A 79 36.83 -29.01 12.00
C TYR A 79 35.56 -28.42 11.37
N PHE A 80 35.57 -27.13 11.05
CA PHE A 80 34.45 -26.45 10.38
C PHE A 80 34.17 -27.03 8.99
N ILE A 81 35.24 -27.31 8.23
CA ILE A 81 35.19 -27.93 6.91
C ILE A 81 34.60 -29.35 6.99
N SER A 82 34.96 -30.13 8.01
CA SER A 82 34.41 -31.46 8.25
C SER A 82 32.90 -31.43 8.54
N GLN A 83 32.45 -30.49 9.38
CA GLN A 83 31.02 -30.36 9.72
C GLN A 83 30.19 -29.85 8.54
N TYR A 84 30.74 -28.91 7.76
CA TYR A 84 30.14 -28.41 6.50
C TYR A 84 29.97 -29.54 5.47
N ASN A 85 31.01 -30.35 5.26
CA ASN A 85 30.99 -31.44 4.30
C ASN A 85 30.02 -32.57 4.68
N ASN A 86 29.89 -32.89 5.97
CA ASN A 86 28.91 -33.89 6.43
C ASN A 86 27.47 -33.41 6.20
N LEU A 87 27.21 -32.12 6.41
CA LEU A 87 25.90 -31.51 6.19
C LEU A 87 25.53 -31.49 4.69
N CYS A 88 26.47 -31.14 3.82
CA CYS A 88 26.28 -31.20 2.36
C CYS A 88 25.98 -32.64 1.89
N ASN A 89 26.67 -33.64 2.44
CA ASN A 89 26.46 -35.04 2.08
C ASN A 89 25.08 -35.56 2.52
N ASP A 90 24.58 -35.16 3.69
CA ASP A 90 23.23 -35.49 4.16
C ASP A 90 22.12 -34.81 3.34
N ILE A 91 22.37 -33.59 2.83
CA ILE A 91 21.47 -32.88 1.93
C ILE A 91 21.40 -33.57 0.57
N ILE A 92 22.57 -33.95 0.01
CA ILE A 92 22.68 -34.70 -1.25
C ILE A 92 21.96 -36.06 -1.16
N ALA A 93 22.08 -36.76 -0.02
CA ALA A 93 21.39 -38.02 0.22
C ALA A 93 19.86 -37.86 0.29
N ASN A 94 19.35 -36.71 0.73
CA ASN A 94 17.91 -36.44 0.81
C ASN A 94 17.29 -35.99 -0.54
N VAL A 95 18.04 -35.25 -1.35
CA VAL A 95 17.61 -34.73 -2.67
C VAL A 95 17.49 -35.87 -3.68
N THR A 96 18.48 -36.76 -3.72
CA THR A 96 18.53 -37.90 -4.67
C THR A 96 17.35 -38.85 -4.57
N GLN A 97 16.58 -38.80 -3.48
CA GLN A 97 15.48 -39.72 -3.28
C GLN A 97 14.12 -39.15 -3.72
N LYS A 98 13.95 -37.82 -3.85
CA LYS A 98 12.63 -37.21 -4.08
C LYS A 98 12.32 -36.75 -5.52
N SER A 99 13.29 -36.73 -6.42
CA SER A 99 13.14 -36.17 -7.77
C SER A 99 12.63 -37.19 -8.80
N PHE A 100 11.42 -37.72 -8.63
CA PHE A 100 10.66 -38.38 -9.70
C PHE A 100 9.20 -38.37 -9.27
N TYR A 101 8.45 -37.30 -9.56
CA TYR A 101 7.04 -37.32 -9.99
C TYR A 101 6.58 -35.89 -10.35
N SER A 102 5.89 -35.83 -11.48
CA SER A 102 5.15 -34.73 -12.10
C SER A 102 4.43 -33.76 -11.16
N ILE A 103 4.48 -32.47 -11.46
CA ILE A 103 3.43 -31.53 -11.06
C ILE A 103 2.71 -31.09 -12.34
N HIS A 104 1.45 -31.49 -12.41
CA HIS A 104 0.49 -31.11 -13.43
C HIS A 104 0.35 -29.60 -13.50
N GLU A 105 0.26 -29.06 -14.72
CA GLU A 105 -0.41 -27.78 -14.97
C GLU A 105 -1.86 -27.91 -14.49
N THR A 106 -2.14 -27.46 -13.28
CA THR A 106 -3.49 -27.15 -12.89
C THR A 106 -3.81 -25.79 -13.50
N ASN A 107 -4.64 -25.81 -14.56
CA ASN A 107 -5.46 -24.67 -14.97
C ASN A 107 -6.44 -24.31 -13.84
N GLU A 108 -5.92 -23.93 -12.69
CA GLU A 108 -6.70 -23.30 -11.64
C GLU A 108 -6.92 -21.85 -12.08
N VAL A 109 -8.20 -21.50 -12.23
CA VAL A 109 -8.63 -20.10 -12.31
C VAL A 109 -8.15 -19.46 -11.00
N ILE A 110 -7.05 -18.71 -11.07
CA ILE A 110 -6.48 -18.03 -9.89
C ILE A 110 -7.52 -17.03 -9.42
N GLU A 111 -8.24 -17.32 -8.35
CA GLU A 111 -9.05 -16.33 -7.65
C GLU A 111 -8.10 -15.23 -7.16
N GLY A 112 -8.46 -13.96 -7.38
CA GLY A 112 -7.58 -12.85 -7.02
C GLY A 112 -7.28 -12.84 -5.51
N ILE A 113 -6.11 -12.31 -5.15
CA ILE A 113 -5.58 -12.36 -3.79
C ILE A 113 -6.10 -11.15 -3.01
N ASN A 114 -6.94 -11.42 -2.01
CA ASN A 114 -7.37 -10.39 -1.07
C ASN A 114 -6.45 -10.42 0.16
N ILE A 115 -5.63 -9.39 0.30
CA ILE A 115 -4.71 -9.22 1.43
C ILE A 115 -5.30 -8.13 2.34
N GLU A 116 -5.34 -8.40 3.64
CA GLU A 116 -5.64 -7.40 4.65
C GLU A 116 -4.34 -6.86 5.23
N LEU A 117 -4.24 -5.55 5.38
CA LEU A 117 -3.03 -4.93 5.91
C LEU A 117 -2.95 -5.20 7.42
N PRO A 118 -1.80 -5.67 7.94
CA PRO A 118 -1.65 -5.93 9.35
C PRO A 118 -1.61 -4.62 10.13
N GLN A 119 -2.11 -4.67 11.37
CA GLN A 119 -1.97 -3.57 12.32
C GLN A 119 -0.52 -3.49 12.80
N ILE A 120 0.22 -2.51 12.27
CA ILE A 120 1.63 -2.25 12.58
C ILE A 120 1.80 -0.78 12.96
N THR A 121 2.83 -0.49 13.76
CA THR A 121 3.11 0.88 14.19
C THR A 121 3.96 1.59 13.14
N PHE A 122 3.44 2.68 12.59
CA PHE A 122 4.21 3.58 11.74
C PHE A 122 4.91 4.65 12.59
N PRO A 123 6.24 4.79 12.50
CA PRO A 123 6.91 5.91 13.14
C PRO A 123 6.44 7.24 12.51
N PRO A 124 6.14 8.29 13.31
CA PRO A 124 5.64 9.56 12.77
C PRO A 124 6.57 10.22 11.73
N THR A 125 7.88 10.08 11.91
CA THR A 125 8.90 10.58 10.98
C THR A 125 8.80 9.92 9.60
N ILE A 126 8.51 8.62 9.56
CA ILE A 126 8.32 7.84 8.33
C ILE A 126 7.04 8.31 7.63
N MET A 127 5.93 8.46 8.38
CA MET A 127 4.66 8.91 7.80
C MET A 127 4.76 10.32 7.20
N ASN A 128 5.48 11.24 7.86
CA ASN A 128 5.74 12.57 7.32
C ASN A 128 6.59 12.52 6.04
N SER A 129 7.66 11.73 6.05
CA SER A 129 8.54 11.56 4.88
C SER A 129 7.77 10.98 3.69
N LEU A 130 6.91 9.98 3.93
CA LEU A 130 6.01 9.43 2.90
C LEU A 130 5.06 10.48 2.34
N THR A 131 4.48 11.30 3.22
CA THR A 131 3.56 12.37 2.82
C THR A 131 4.24 13.39 1.92
N GLU A 132 5.46 13.79 2.25
CA GLU A 132 6.27 14.72 1.43
C GLU A 132 6.56 14.12 0.05
N MET A 133 7.02 12.88 -0.02
CA MET A 133 7.32 12.22 -1.29
C MET A 133 6.08 12.01 -2.16
N ILE A 134 4.93 11.69 -1.56
CA ILE A 134 3.68 11.49 -2.31
C ILE A 134 3.15 12.81 -2.88
N ASN A 135 3.35 13.92 -2.18
CA ASN A 135 2.90 15.23 -2.66
C ASN A 135 3.73 15.76 -3.84
N ASP A 136 4.97 15.30 -3.99
CA ASP A 136 5.88 15.71 -5.06
C ASP A 136 6.59 14.49 -5.67
N LEU A 137 5.80 13.64 -6.34
CA LEU A 137 6.31 12.44 -7.03
C LEU A 137 7.34 12.77 -8.12
N ASP A 138 7.35 14.02 -8.62
CA ASP A 138 8.28 14.45 -9.67
C ASP A 138 9.67 14.81 -9.14
N ASN A 139 9.80 15.19 -7.86
CA ASN A 139 11.05 15.65 -7.26
C ASN A 139 11.37 14.97 -5.92
N ILE A 140 11.20 13.65 -5.85
CA ILE A 140 11.54 12.88 -4.66
C ILE A 140 13.06 12.97 -4.39
N ASN A 141 13.44 13.32 -3.16
CA ASN A 141 14.84 13.29 -2.75
C ASN A 141 15.32 11.84 -2.52
N TYR A 142 16.37 11.45 -3.22
CA TYR A 142 16.96 10.11 -3.16
C TYR A 142 17.52 9.74 -1.76
N ASP A 143 18.08 10.69 -1.01
CA ASP A 143 18.57 10.45 0.35
C ASP A 143 17.43 10.05 1.30
N ASN A 144 16.25 10.65 1.10
CA ASN A 144 15.06 10.31 1.86
C ASN A 144 14.63 8.87 1.55
N VAL A 145 14.66 8.46 0.28
CA VAL A 145 14.34 7.09 -0.14
C VAL A 145 15.28 6.07 0.50
N ILE A 146 16.60 6.27 0.43
CA ILE A 146 17.57 5.33 1.00
C ILE A 146 17.38 5.18 2.51
N SER A 147 17.18 6.29 3.22
CA SER A 147 17.06 6.28 4.68
C SER A 147 15.90 5.42 5.18
N LEU A 148 14.78 5.40 4.43
CA LEU A 148 13.56 4.68 4.77
C LEU A 148 13.71 3.16 4.71
N PHE A 149 14.57 2.66 3.83
CA PHE A 149 14.76 1.23 3.55
C PHE A 149 16.14 0.71 3.97
N SER A 150 16.84 1.45 4.81
CA SER A 150 18.22 1.14 5.23
C SER A 150 18.41 -0.25 5.86
N SER A 151 17.36 -0.86 6.42
CA SER A 151 17.40 -2.22 6.98
C SER A 151 16.95 -3.33 6.02
N ASN A 152 16.38 -3.01 4.86
CA ASN A 152 15.95 -3.99 3.86
C ASN A 152 16.44 -3.61 2.46
N GLN A 153 17.58 -4.20 2.09
CA GLN A 153 18.27 -3.89 0.82
C GLN A 153 17.42 -4.25 -0.41
N SER A 154 16.65 -5.34 -0.38
CA SER A 154 15.81 -5.73 -1.54
C SER A 154 14.72 -4.69 -1.81
N LEU A 155 14.05 -4.20 -0.76
CA LEU A 155 13.05 -3.13 -0.90
C LEU A 155 13.70 -1.82 -1.33
N SER A 156 14.85 -1.47 -0.75
CA SER A 156 15.60 -0.28 -1.10
C SER A 156 15.93 -0.26 -2.59
N LEU A 157 16.49 -1.35 -3.13
CA LEU A 157 16.84 -1.47 -4.55
C LEU A 157 15.61 -1.36 -5.46
N ALA A 158 14.49 -1.99 -5.09
CA ALA A 158 13.25 -1.93 -5.86
C ALA A 158 12.73 -0.48 -5.96
N VAL A 159 12.68 0.25 -4.85
CA VAL A 159 12.20 1.64 -4.83
C VAL A 159 13.17 2.56 -5.57
N GLN A 160 14.48 2.38 -5.39
CA GLN A 160 15.50 3.18 -6.08
C GLN A 160 15.41 3.04 -7.60
N TYR A 161 15.23 1.82 -8.11
CA TYR A 161 15.04 1.58 -9.55
C TYR A 161 13.82 2.33 -10.09
N ILE A 162 12.66 2.18 -9.44
CA ILE A 162 11.41 2.80 -9.90
C ILE A 162 11.49 4.32 -9.85
N HIS A 163 12.11 4.87 -8.80
CA HIS A 163 12.38 6.30 -8.69
C HIS A 163 13.31 6.81 -9.79
N GLY A 164 14.42 6.10 -10.06
CA GLY A 164 15.35 6.44 -11.15
C GLY A 164 14.67 6.44 -12.51
N LEU A 165 13.87 5.41 -12.80
CA LEU A 165 13.07 5.31 -14.02
C LEU A 165 12.08 6.49 -14.13
N GLY A 166 11.39 6.84 -13.04
CA GLY A 166 10.47 7.98 -13.00
C GLY A 166 11.13 9.31 -13.36
N ASN A 167 12.33 9.55 -12.83
CA ASN A 167 13.11 10.76 -13.17
C ASN A 167 13.46 10.83 -14.66
N ILE A 168 13.82 9.70 -15.27
CA ILE A 168 14.12 9.63 -16.72
C ILE A 168 12.85 9.92 -17.54
N LEU A 169 11.71 9.36 -17.14
CA LEU A 169 10.43 9.57 -17.81
C LEU A 169 9.95 11.03 -17.70
N ASN A 170 10.21 11.69 -16.56
CA ASN A 170 9.88 13.10 -16.33
C ASN A 170 10.72 14.06 -17.17
N GLN A 171 11.95 13.69 -17.51
CA GLN A 171 12.85 14.55 -18.28
C GLN A 171 12.42 14.79 -19.73
N LYS A 172 11.32 14.16 -20.21
CA LYS A 172 10.82 14.25 -21.61
C LYS A 172 11.98 14.35 -22.59
N ILE A 173 12.78 13.28 -22.66
CA ILE A 173 13.96 13.22 -23.52
C ILE A 173 13.57 13.76 -24.92
N PRO A 174 14.15 14.88 -25.38
CA PRO A 174 13.91 15.35 -26.74
C PRO A 174 14.38 14.25 -27.67
N LEU A 175 13.49 13.80 -28.57
CA LEU A 175 13.78 12.79 -29.60
C LEU A 175 14.98 13.14 -30.51
N ASP A 176 15.60 14.30 -30.35
CA ASP A 176 16.75 14.78 -31.12
C ASP A 176 18.07 14.05 -30.81
N SER A 177 18.15 13.22 -29.74
CA SER A 177 19.32 12.34 -29.48
C SER A 177 19.15 10.90 -29.95
N ILE A 178 17.97 10.54 -30.48
CA ILE A 178 17.78 9.29 -31.23
C ILE A 178 17.93 9.67 -32.71
N GLU A 179 19.11 9.41 -33.28
CA GLU A 179 19.38 9.68 -34.69
C GLU A 179 18.21 9.24 -35.57
N GLN A 180 17.77 10.17 -36.43
CA GLN A 180 16.64 10.12 -37.35
C GLN A 180 16.64 8.94 -38.36
N SER A 181 17.55 7.96 -38.22
CA SER A 181 17.55 6.74 -39.03
C SER A 181 16.54 5.67 -38.60
N GLN A 182 15.86 5.81 -37.45
CA GLN A 182 14.87 4.81 -36.98
C GLN A 182 13.40 5.24 -37.09
N VAL A 183 13.11 6.51 -37.41
CA VAL A 183 11.72 7.01 -37.55
C VAL A 183 11.39 7.23 -39.03
N LEU A 184 11.41 6.17 -39.81
CA LEU A 184 10.78 6.17 -41.14
C LEU A 184 9.44 5.42 -41.05
N ARG A 185 8.38 6.23 -40.97
CA ARG A 185 6.96 5.92 -41.23
C ARG A 185 6.20 5.11 -40.18
N LEU A 186 5.79 5.72 -39.07
CA LEU A 186 4.53 5.35 -38.43
C LEU A 186 3.84 6.59 -37.86
N SER A 187 2.75 6.99 -38.52
CA SER A 187 1.81 8.01 -38.05
C SER A 187 0.84 7.39 -37.04
N THR A 188 1.03 7.63 -35.74
CA THR A 188 -0.01 7.60 -34.69
C THR A 188 0.65 7.93 -33.34
N SER A 189 0.19 8.98 -32.65
CA SER A 189 0.81 9.53 -31.44
C SER A 189 0.88 8.56 -30.25
N ILE A 190 -0.03 7.59 -30.14
CA ILE A 190 -0.10 6.63 -29.02
C ILE A 190 0.96 5.52 -29.12
N ILE A 191 1.39 5.16 -30.33
CA ILE A 191 2.40 4.11 -30.56
C ILE A 191 3.80 4.62 -30.16
N ASN A 192 4.03 5.93 -30.27
CA ASN A 192 5.32 6.54 -29.91
C ASN A 192 5.54 6.54 -28.39
N ASP A 193 4.50 6.75 -27.58
CA ASP A 193 4.65 6.85 -26.13
C ASP A 193 5.01 5.49 -25.49
N GLN A 194 4.36 4.40 -25.90
CA GLN A 194 4.65 3.07 -25.35
C GLN A 194 6.01 2.53 -25.80
N LEU A 195 6.41 2.79 -27.06
CA LEU A 195 7.74 2.42 -27.54
C LEU A 195 8.84 3.20 -26.80
N ASN A 196 8.60 4.48 -26.51
CA ASN A 196 9.50 5.30 -25.71
C ASN A 196 9.62 4.79 -24.28
N ILE A 197 8.51 4.40 -23.63
CA ILE A 197 8.52 3.80 -22.29
C ILE A 197 9.33 2.50 -22.30
N ASN A 198 9.04 1.57 -23.20
CA ASN A 198 9.76 0.29 -23.28
C ASN A 198 11.28 0.49 -23.49
N ASN A 199 11.67 1.48 -24.30
CA ASN A 199 13.08 1.80 -24.51
C ASN A 199 13.72 2.41 -23.25
N CYS A 200 13.00 3.29 -22.55
CA CYS A 200 13.47 3.87 -21.28
C CYS A 200 13.60 2.80 -20.19
N GLU A 201 12.65 1.87 -20.10
CA GLU A 201 12.65 0.72 -19.20
C GLU A 201 13.90 -0.14 -19.40
N VAL A 202 14.13 -0.64 -20.62
CA VAL A 202 15.31 -1.48 -20.93
C VAL A 202 16.61 -0.73 -20.67
N ARG A 203 16.69 0.55 -21.07
CA ARG A 203 17.90 1.35 -20.85
C ARG A 203 18.16 1.59 -19.37
N SER A 204 17.14 1.93 -18.59
CA SER A 204 17.24 2.15 -17.16
C SER A 204 17.67 0.87 -16.43
N SER A 205 17.14 -0.28 -16.86
CA SER A 205 17.55 -1.58 -16.32
C SER A 205 19.01 -1.91 -16.60
N ILE A 206 19.51 -1.63 -17.80
CA ILE A 206 20.92 -1.80 -18.13
C ILE A 206 21.79 -0.89 -17.25
N GLU A 207 21.47 0.41 -17.19
CA GLU A 207 22.23 1.39 -16.41
C GLU A 207 22.21 1.09 -14.91
N PHE A 208 21.07 0.65 -14.38
CA PHE A 208 20.93 0.28 -12.98
C PHE A 208 21.78 -0.97 -12.65
N LEU A 209 21.77 -1.98 -13.51
CA LEU A 209 22.60 -3.18 -13.34
C LEU A 209 24.11 -2.87 -13.49
N GLU A 210 24.47 -1.93 -14.35
CA GLU A 210 25.84 -1.41 -14.49
C GLU A 210 26.28 -0.69 -13.21
N LEU A 211 25.44 0.20 -12.68
CA LEU A 211 25.71 0.91 -11.43
C LEU A 211 25.86 -0.06 -10.26
N LEU A 212 24.95 -1.02 -10.10
CA LEU A 212 25.05 -2.04 -9.04
C LEU A 212 26.36 -2.83 -9.11
N PHE A 213 26.81 -3.16 -10.31
CA PHE A 213 28.09 -3.84 -10.50
C PHE A 213 29.27 -2.95 -10.09
N VAL A 214 29.26 -1.68 -10.45
CA VAL A 214 30.28 -0.69 -10.06
C VAL A 214 30.31 -0.52 -8.54
N ASP A 215 29.14 -0.36 -7.90
CA ASP A 215 29.02 -0.20 -6.46
C ASP A 215 29.50 -1.45 -5.70
N LEU A 216 29.20 -2.65 -6.20
CA LEU A 216 29.72 -3.89 -5.62
C LEU A 216 31.25 -4.00 -5.70
N LEU A 217 31.87 -3.47 -6.76
CA LEU A 217 33.31 -3.57 -6.97
C LEU A 217 34.12 -2.49 -6.27
N PHE A 218 33.58 -1.27 -6.19
CA PHE A 218 34.31 -0.08 -5.77
C PHE A 218 33.73 0.56 -4.49
N GLY A 219 32.43 0.36 -4.22
CA GLY A 219 31.69 1.03 -3.16
C GLY A 219 31.62 2.55 -3.33
N ASP A 220 31.17 3.26 -2.30
CA ASP A 220 30.89 4.70 -2.33
C ASP A 220 32.13 5.62 -2.33
N LYS A 221 33.34 5.10 -2.58
CA LYS A 221 34.58 5.89 -2.50
C LYS A 221 34.98 6.40 -3.88
N GLU A 222 35.42 7.65 -3.96
CA GLU A 222 36.14 8.11 -5.14
C GLU A 222 37.46 7.32 -5.29
N ILE A 223 37.51 6.48 -6.31
CA ILE A 223 38.66 5.63 -6.64
C ILE A 223 39.28 6.10 -7.95
N SER A 224 40.61 6.26 -7.96
CA SER A 224 41.35 6.68 -9.15
C SER A 224 41.29 5.64 -10.28
N PHE A 225 41.48 6.07 -11.52
CA PHE A 225 41.54 5.17 -12.69
C PHE A 225 42.46 3.97 -12.48
N ILE A 226 43.68 4.19 -11.98
CA ILE A 226 44.67 3.13 -11.75
C ILE A 226 44.15 2.09 -10.75
N GLN A 227 43.49 2.54 -9.68
CA GLN A 227 42.93 1.65 -8.67
C GLN A 227 41.73 0.87 -9.22
N LYS A 228 40.86 1.49 -10.05
CA LYS A 228 39.77 0.80 -10.74
C LYS A 228 40.32 -0.32 -11.64
N ILE A 229 41.30 0.00 -12.48
CA ILE A 229 41.94 -0.98 -13.37
C ILE A 229 42.66 -2.08 -12.60
N THR A 230 43.32 -1.77 -11.48
CA THR A 230 43.96 -2.79 -10.63
C THR A 230 42.93 -3.78 -10.10
N ARG A 231 41.81 -3.28 -9.56
CA ARG A 231 40.74 -4.12 -9.04
C ARG A 231 40.07 -4.97 -10.12
N LEU A 232 39.88 -4.42 -11.33
CA LEU A 232 39.35 -5.14 -12.48
C LEU A 232 40.32 -6.22 -12.99
N ASN A 233 41.64 -5.97 -12.95
CA ASN A 233 42.63 -6.99 -13.27
C ASN A 233 42.58 -8.15 -12.28
N ASP A 234 42.47 -7.87 -10.97
CA ASP A 234 42.35 -8.91 -9.95
C ASP A 234 41.09 -9.77 -10.19
N LEU A 235 39.96 -9.13 -10.49
CA LEU A 235 38.71 -9.83 -10.81
C LEU A 235 38.84 -10.66 -12.10
N ALA A 236 39.44 -10.08 -13.15
CA ALA A 236 39.69 -10.77 -14.41
C ALA A 236 40.57 -12.02 -14.21
N ASP A 237 41.63 -11.91 -13.41
CA ASP A 237 42.49 -13.04 -13.08
C ASP A 237 41.72 -14.13 -12.31
N GLN A 238 40.87 -13.75 -11.35
CA GLN A 238 40.01 -14.70 -10.62
C GLN A 238 39.04 -15.43 -11.55
N LEU A 239 38.34 -14.71 -12.42
CA LEU A 239 37.37 -15.32 -13.33
C LEU A 239 38.05 -16.22 -14.37
N LEU A 240 39.21 -15.82 -14.89
CA LEU A 240 39.99 -16.67 -15.80
C LEU A 240 40.47 -17.96 -15.12
N MET A 241 40.90 -17.90 -13.86
CA MET A 241 41.25 -19.08 -13.09
C MET A 241 40.06 -20.02 -12.90
N GLN A 242 38.86 -19.48 -12.66
CA GLN A 242 37.62 -20.27 -12.54
C GLN A 242 37.25 -21.02 -13.83
N LEU A 243 37.58 -20.45 -14.99
CA LEU A 243 37.40 -21.09 -16.30
C LEU A 243 38.49 -22.12 -16.63
N GLY A 244 39.42 -22.40 -15.70
CA GLY A 244 40.54 -23.32 -15.92
C GLY A 244 41.57 -22.79 -16.92
N ASN A 245 41.58 -21.49 -17.18
CA ASN A 245 42.56 -20.83 -18.03
C ASN A 245 43.72 -20.31 -17.18
N ASN A 246 44.96 -20.57 -17.63
CA ASN A 246 46.12 -19.85 -17.07
C ASN A 246 45.98 -18.37 -17.42
N SER A 247 46.33 -17.48 -16.49
CA SER A 247 46.41 -16.02 -16.71
C SER A 247 47.44 -15.73 -17.82
N ILE A 248 46.96 -15.68 -19.06
CA ILE A 248 47.70 -15.19 -20.22
C ILE A 248 47.33 -13.73 -20.35
N LEU A 249 48.33 -12.85 -20.43
CA LEU A 249 48.15 -11.40 -20.42
C LEU A 249 47.11 -10.92 -21.46
N LYS A 250 47.09 -11.53 -22.66
CA LYS A 250 46.06 -11.28 -23.70
C LYS A 250 44.63 -11.58 -23.23
N LYS A 251 44.41 -12.74 -22.59
CA LYS A 251 43.08 -13.14 -22.07
C LYS A 251 42.61 -12.24 -20.95
N ARG A 252 43.54 -11.79 -20.09
CA ARG A 252 43.23 -10.83 -19.03
C ARG A 252 42.81 -9.49 -19.61
N CYS A 253 43.49 -9.00 -20.66
CA CYS A 253 43.09 -7.78 -21.33
C CYS A 253 41.64 -7.85 -21.86
N ASN A 254 41.26 -8.96 -22.49
CA ASN A 254 39.90 -9.17 -22.99
C ASN A 254 38.86 -9.27 -21.87
N ALA A 255 39.21 -9.93 -20.75
CA ALA A 255 38.36 -9.96 -19.57
C ALA A 255 38.16 -8.56 -18.97
N VAL A 256 39.21 -7.73 -18.88
CA VAL A 256 39.10 -6.35 -18.39
C VAL A 256 38.22 -5.49 -19.32
N ILE A 257 38.36 -5.64 -20.64
CA ILE A 257 37.48 -4.96 -21.62
C ILE A 257 36.02 -5.35 -21.39
N TYR A 258 35.73 -6.65 -21.25
CA TYR A 258 34.37 -7.12 -20.94
C TYR A 258 33.84 -6.52 -19.64
N LEU A 259 34.63 -6.53 -18.56
CA LEU A 259 34.19 -6.00 -17.26
C LEU A 259 33.97 -4.47 -17.29
N LEU A 260 34.75 -3.73 -18.08
CA LEU A 260 34.55 -2.30 -18.30
C LEU A 260 33.26 -2.02 -19.08
N ILE A 261 32.92 -2.86 -20.07
CA ILE A 261 31.61 -2.81 -20.76
C ILE A 261 30.48 -3.15 -19.78
N ARG A 262 30.64 -4.21 -18.98
CA ARG A 262 29.67 -4.66 -17.97
C ARG A 262 29.37 -3.61 -16.90
N GLY A 263 30.33 -2.75 -16.57
CA GLY A 263 30.14 -1.66 -15.62
C GLY A 263 29.70 -0.34 -16.26
N GLY A 264 29.43 -0.28 -17.57
CA GLY A 264 29.10 0.98 -18.25
C GLY A 264 30.21 2.04 -18.17
N LEU A 265 31.46 1.63 -17.90
CA LEU A 265 32.58 2.52 -17.59
C LEU A 265 33.21 3.09 -18.87
N LYS A 266 32.44 3.93 -19.57
CA LYS A 266 32.76 4.47 -20.90
C LYS A 266 34.14 5.14 -20.95
N ASN A 267 34.41 6.04 -20.00
CA ASN A 267 35.63 6.84 -19.98
C ASN A 267 36.85 5.99 -19.61
N GLU A 268 36.70 5.10 -18.63
CA GLU A 268 37.74 4.17 -18.23
C GLU A 268 38.04 3.17 -19.35
N LEU A 269 37.06 2.74 -20.12
CA LEU A 269 37.27 1.88 -21.28
C LEU A 269 38.07 2.58 -22.37
N LEU A 270 37.75 3.83 -22.72
CA LEU A 270 38.53 4.61 -23.69
C LEU A 270 39.98 4.79 -23.20
N ASN A 271 40.18 5.22 -21.95
CA ASN A 271 41.51 5.38 -21.36
C ASN A 271 42.30 4.07 -21.31
N TYR A 272 41.63 2.95 -21.07
CA TYR A 272 42.25 1.62 -21.06
C TYR A 272 42.68 1.19 -22.47
N LEU A 273 41.84 1.45 -23.48
CA LEU A 273 42.17 1.18 -24.90
C LEU A 273 43.32 2.06 -25.42
N ASP A 274 43.49 3.27 -24.90
CA ASP A 274 44.61 4.14 -25.27
C ASP A 274 45.96 3.67 -24.69
N GLY A 275 45.93 2.91 -23.59
CA GLY A 275 47.12 2.43 -22.90
C GLY A 275 47.49 0.96 -23.17
N ILE A 276 46.69 0.24 -23.97
CA ILE A 276 46.91 -1.19 -24.24
C ILE A 276 47.94 -1.41 -25.37
N ASP A 277 48.75 -2.47 -25.24
CA ASP A 277 49.57 -2.95 -26.35
C ASP A 277 48.66 -3.59 -27.40
N GLU A 278 48.62 -3.00 -28.59
CA GLU A 278 47.76 -3.45 -29.70
C GLU A 278 48.01 -4.91 -30.08
N SER A 279 49.19 -5.47 -29.78
CA SER A 279 49.50 -6.88 -30.06
C SER A 279 48.67 -7.88 -29.23
N TYR A 280 47.96 -7.41 -28.20
CA TYR A 280 47.07 -8.22 -27.37
C TYR A 280 45.66 -8.39 -27.94
N LEU A 281 45.31 -7.60 -28.96
CA LEU A 281 44.01 -7.63 -29.63
C LEU A 281 44.17 -7.95 -31.12
N PRO A 282 43.15 -8.52 -31.77
CA PRO A 282 43.09 -8.62 -33.22
C PRO A 282 43.25 -7.24 -33.89
N GLN A 283 44.00 -7.19 -34.99
CA GLN A 283 44.29 -5.94 -35.70
C GLN A 283 43.01 -5.25 -36.17
N GLY A 284 42.79 -3.99 -35.76
CA GLY A 284 41.61 -3.19 -36.11
C GLY A 284 40.43 -3.32 -35.15
N LEU A 285 40.50 -4.18 -34.14
CA LEU A 285 39.44 -4.33 -33.15
C LEU A 285 39.31 -3.10 -32.22
N ILE A 286 40.42 -2.44 -31.87
CA ILE A 286 40.41 -1.23 -31.04
C ILE A 286 39.58 -0.12 -31.70
N ASP A 287 39.70 0.06 -33.02
CA ASP A 287 38.93 1.07 -33.74
C ASP A 287 37.44 0.78 -33.70
N ILE A 288 37.03 -0.48 -33.85
CA ILE A 288 35.63 -0.89 -33.71
C ILE A 288 35.12 -0.64 -32.29
N LEU A 289 35.90 -0.97 -31.27
CA LEU A 289 35.54 -0.70 -29.88
C LEU A 289 35.37 0.80 -29.64
N ARG A 290 36.30 1.64 -30.11
CA ARG A 290 36.18 3.11 -30.03
C ARG A 290 34.95 3.61 -30.76
N MET A 291 34.65 3.10 -31.96
CA MET A 291 33.45 3.47 -32.71
C MET A 291 32.18 3.08 -31.96
N TYR A 292 32.12 1.86 -31.42
CA TYR A 292 31.00 1.40 -30.60
C TYR A 292 30.76 2.29 -29.40
N ILE A 293 31.82 2.65 -28.67
CA ILE A 293 31.75 3.52 -27.49
C ILE A 293 31.33 4.94 -27.87
N ASN A 294 31.94 5.52 -28.91
CA ASN A 294 31.67 6.89 -29.34
C ASN A 294 30.26 7.05 -29.91
N ASN A 295 29.72 6.00 -30.51
CA ASN A 295 28.34 5.94 -31.00
C ASN A 295 27.35 5.49 -29.92
N ASN A 296 27.68 5.65 -28.63
CA ASN A 296 26.82 5.28 -27.50
C ASN A 296 26.33 3.83 -27.55
N TYR A 297 27.28 2.90 -27.67
CA TYR A 297 27.03 1.46 -27.67
C TYR A 297 26.17 0.97 -28.85
N TYR A 298 26.36 1.61 -30.01
CA TYR A 298 25.69 1.24 -31.27
C TYR A 298 26.67 1.08 -32.44
N LEU A 299 26.44 0.04 -33.25
CA LEU A 299 27.11 -0.17 -34.54
C LEU A 299 26.06 -0.39 -35.64
N ASN A 300 26.30 0.20 -36.82
CA ASN A 300 25.48 -0.07 -38.00
C ASN A 300 25.72 -1.50 -38.53
N SER A 301 24.91 -1.96 -39.48
CA SER A 301 24.99 -3.32 -40.02
C SER A 301 26.39 -3.69 -40.54
N LYS A 302 27.01 -2.80 -41.32
CA LYS A 302 28.35 -3.02 -41.89
C LYS A 302 29.41 -3.16 -40.78
N GLN A 303 29.38 -2.29 -39.77
CA GLN A 303 30.30 -2.35 -38.64
C GLN A 303 30.11 -3.62 -37.80
N ARG A 304 28.86 -4.09 -37.64
CA ARG A 304 28.57 -5.37 -36.99
C ARG A 304 29.14 -6.53 -37.80
N ASP A 305 28.94 -6.54 -39.12
CA ASP A 305 29.53 -7.56 -40.01
C ASP A 305 31.06 -7.55 -39.96
N ASP A 306 31.67 -6.36 -39.86
CA ASP A 306 33.11 -6.23 -39.68
C ASP A 306 33.58 -6.78 -38.32
N THR A 307 32.76 -6.67 -37.26
CA THR A 307 33.03 -7.23 -35.93
C THR A 307 33.03 -8.77 -35.95
N VAL A 308 32.19 -9.39 -36.78
CA VAL A 308 32.09 -10.86 -36.89
C VAL A 308 33.42 -11.49 -37.34
N LYS A 309 34.25 -10.75 -38.09
CA LYS A 309 35.54 -11.24 -38.62
C LYS A 309 36.55 -11.61 -37.53
N TYR A 310 36.41 -11.06 -36.32
CA TYR A 310 37.31 -11.33 -35.19
C TYR A 310 36.88 -12.54 -34.35
N ILE A 311 35.63 -13.00 -34.48
CA ILE A 311 35.09 -14.13 -33.71
C ILE A 311 35.94 -15.41 -33.89
N PRO A 312 36.32 -15.83 -35.12
CA PRO A 312 37.10 -17.07 -35.30
C PRO A 312 38.45 -17.06 -34.58
N GLU A 313 39.10 -15.90 -34.46
CA GLU A 313 40.39 -15.78 -33.77
C GLU A 313 40.25 -16.04 -32.26
N PHE A 314 39.17 -15.53 -31.65
CA PHE A 314 38.85 -15.80 -30.25
C PHE A 314 38.35 -17.23 -30.01
N GLU A 315 37.65 -17.85 -30.98
CA GLU A 315 37.27 -19.27 -30.91
C GLU A 315 38.52 -20.17 -30.90
N ILE A 316 39.49 -19.90 -31.77
CA ILE A 316 40.75 -20.66 -31.87
C ILE A 316 41.58 -20.52 -30.60
N SER A 317 41.70 -19.31 -30.06
CA SER A 317 42.49 -19.03 -28.84
C SER A 317 41.78 -19.43 -27.53
N LYS A 318 40.50 -19.86 -27.62
CA LYS A 318 39.62 -20.12 -26.47
C LYS A 318 39.59 -18.93 -25.51
N ASP A 319 39.46 -17.73 -26.07
CA ASP A 319 39.29 -16.50 -25.29
C ASP A 319 37.80 -16.18 -25.19
N TYR A 320 37.17 -16.72 -24.15
CA TYR A 320 35.72 -16.62 -23.98
C TYR A 320 35.26 -15.20 -23.67
N TYR A 321 36.12 -14.34 -23.09
CA TYR A 321 35.80 -12.93 -22.88
C TYR A 321 35.85 -12.14 -24.19
N GLY A 322 36.87 -12.40 -25.02
CA GLY A 322 36.94 -11.90 -26.40
C GLY A 322 35.70 -12.26 -27.21
N LEU A 323 35.29 -13.53 -27.15
CA LEU A 323 34.04 -13.98 -27.77
C LEU A 323 32.83 -13.23 -27.23
N LEU A 324 32.72 -13.05 -25.92
CA LEU A 324 31.57 -12.43 -25.27
C LEU A 324 31.34 -10.99 -25.72
N TYR A 325 32.33 -10.11 -25.56
CA TYR A 325 32.12 -8.70 -25.92
C TYR A 325 32.02 -8.50 -27.43
N CYS A 326 32.74 -9.28 -28.26
CA CYS A 326 32.59 -9.19 -29.71
C CYS A 326 31.19 -9.62 -30.19
N ASN A 327 30.62 -10.68 -29.61
CA ASN A 327 29.27 -11.12 -29.95
C ASN A 327 28.20 -10.16 -29.42
N LEU A 328 28.39 -9.58 -28.23
CA LEU A 328 27.52 -8.51 -27.71
C LEU A 328 27.50 -7.30 -28.67
N ILE A 329 28.66 -6.81 -29.08
CA ILE A 329 28.80 -5.66 -29.97
C ILE A 329 28.26 -5.98 -31.39
N ALA A 330 28.47 -7.20 -31.86
CA ALA A 330 27.92 -7.67 -33.14
C ALA A 330 26.40 -7.97 -33.06
N ASN A 331 25.81 -7.96 -31.85
CA ASN A 331 24.44 -8.37 -31.59
C ASN A 331 24.13 -9.80 -32.07
N ILE A 332 24.97 -10.75 -31.64
CA ILE A 332 24.85 -12.18 -31.95
C ILE A 332 24.72 -12.94 -30.63
N ASP A 333 23.65 -13.74 -30.53
CA ASP A 333 23.47 -14.61 -29.38
C ASP A 333 24.36 -15.86 -29.49
N ILE A 334 25.24 -16.04 -28.51
CA ILE A 334 26.10 -17.21 -28.36
C ILE A 334 25.79 -18.02 -27.10
N SER A 335 24.69 -17.71 -26.40
CA SER A 335 24.25 -18.48 -25.24
C SER A 335 24.00 -19.94 -25.63
N GLY A 336 24.41 -20.89 -24.78
CA GLY A 336 24.33 -22.33 -25.04
C GLY A 336 25.35 -22.87 -26.05
N LYS A 337 26.13 -22.02 -26.73
CA LYS A 337 27.15 -22.46 -27.70
C LYS A 337 28.43 -22.96 -27.03
N TYR A 338 28.83 -22.34 -25.91
CA TYR A 338 30.00 -22.71 -25.12
C TYR A 338 29.66 -22.74 -23.63
N HIS A 339 30.06 -23.81 -22.95
CA HIS A 339 29.85 -23.96 -21.51
C HIS A 339 30.53 -22.82 -20.71
N GLU A 340 31.74 -22.43 -21.11
CA GLU A 340 32.51 -21.38 -20.45
C GLU A 340 31.85 -20.01 -20.62
N VAL A 341 31.28 -19.72 -21.79
CA VAL A 341 30.50 -18.49 -22.03
C VAL A 341 29.25 -18.47 -21.17
N ASP A 342 28.52 -19.59 -21.10
CA ASP A 342 27.35 -19.69 -20.24
C ASP A 342 27.70 -19.50 -18.75
N SER A 343 28.87 -19.97 -18.32
CA SER A 343 29.36 -19.79 -16.95
C SER A 343 29.65 -18.33 -16.61
N ILE A 344 30.07 -17.53 -17.60
CA ILE A 344 30.29 -16.09 -17.44
C ILE A 344 28.95 -15.34 -17.47
N ILE A 345 28.09 -15.63 -18.45
CA ILE A 345 26.78 -14.99 -18.61
C ILE A 345 25.89 -15.25 -17.39
N LYS A 346 25.96 -16.46 -16.82
CA LYS A 346 25.16 -16.89 -15.65
C LYS A 346 25.97 -16.82 -14.36
N TYR A 347 26.98 -15.96 -14.30
CA TYR A 347 27.77 -15.73 -13.09
C TYR A 347 26.88 -15.25 -11.94
N SER A 348 25.92 -14.37 -12.24
CA SER A 348 24.84 -13.95 -11.34
C SER A 348 23.53 -13.76 -12.11
N LEU A 349 22.41 -13.62 -11.40
CA LEU A 349 21.11 -13.31 -12.03
C LEU A 349 21.14 -11.91 -12.65
N ASP A 350 21.83 -10.96 -11.99
CA ASP A 350 22.04 -9.60 -12.48
C ASP A 350 22.81 -9.60 -13.81
N ASP A 351 23.88 -10.40 -13.91
CA ASP A 351 24.67 -10.53 -15.14
C ASP A 351 23.89 -11.21 -16.26
N TYR A 352 23.04 -12.19 -15.92
CA TYR A 352 22.20 -12.87 -16.88
C TYR A 352 21.15 -11.93 -17.47
N ILE A 353 20.50 -11.12 -16.63
CA ILE A 353 19.51 -10.13 -17.06
C ILE A 353 20.19 -9.03 -17.87
N TRP A 354 21.31 -8.47 -17.38
CA TRP A 354 22.08 -7.44 -18.08
C TRP A 354 22.50 -7.91 -19.48
N TYR A 355 23.07 -9.12 -19.59
CA TYR A 355 23.53 -9.66 -20.87
C TYR A 355 22.40 -9.73 -21.90
N ASN A 356 21.24 -10.27 -21.51
CA ASN A 356 20.09 -10.41 -22.41
C ASN A 356 19.47 -9.06 -22.77
N PHE A 357 19.43 -8.10 -21.83
CA PHE A 357 18.96 -6.75 -22.10
C PHE A 357 19.87 -6.00 -23.06
N VAL A 358 21.19 -6.05 -22.87
CA VAL A 358 22.15 -5.44 -23.80
C VAL A 358 22.08 -6.10 -25.19
N LEU A 359 21.98 -7.42 -25.26
CA LEU A 359 21.88 -8.15 -26.51
C LEU A 359 20.58 -7.79 -27.28
N TYR A 360 19.45 -7.75 -26.59
CA TYR A 360 18.14 -7.53 -27.20
C TYR A 360 17.64 -6.09 -27.11
N GLN A 361 18.47 -5.12 -26.73
CA GLN A 361 18.08 -3.72 -26.51
C GLN A 361 17.38 -3.05 -27.72
N HIS A 362 17.58 -3.59 -28.93
CA HIS A 362 16.92 -3.11 -30.16
C HIS A 362 15.81 -4.04 -30.68
N ASN A 363 15.39 -5.03 -29.88
CA ASN A 363 14.35 -6.00 -30.20
C ASN A 363 13.40 -6.20 -29.01
N ILE A 364 12.39 -5.33 -28.92
CA ILE A 364 11.40 -5.31 -27.84
C ILE A 364 10.65 -6.63 -27.72
N GLN A 365 10.38 -7.33 -28.82
CA GLN A 365 9.69 -8.62 -28.78
C GLN A 365 10.52 -9.67 -28.02
N LYS A 366 11.82 -9.78 -28.34
CA LYS A 366 12.73 -10.69 -27.63
C LYS A 366 12.92 -10.31 -26.17
N ILE A 367 12.93 -9.02 -25.86
CA ILE A 367 12.95 -8.52 -24.48
C ILE A 367 11.74 -9.03 -23.71
N LYS A 368 10.52 -8.85 -24.26
CA LYS A 368 9.29 -9.30 -23.60
C LYS A 368 9.24 -10.83 -23.43
N GLU A 369 9.67 -11.58 -24.45
CA GLU A 369 9.81 -13.04 -24.35
C GLU A 369 10.81 -13.46 -23.26
N PHE A 370 11.91 -12.71 -23.10
CA PHE A 370 12.89 -12.95 -22.04
C PHE A 370 12.35 -12.61 -20.65
N GLU A 371 11.70 -11.45 -20.47
CA GLU A 371 11.04 -11.02 -19.22
C GLU A 371 10.05 -12.08 -18.71
N ASP A 372 9.19 -12.57 -19.60
CA ASP A 372 8.22 -13.63 -19.28
C ASP A 372 8.87 -14.97 -18.94
N SER A 373 10.05 -15.26 -19.50
CA SER A 373 10.80 -16.48 -19.22
C SER A 373 11.50 -16.39 -17.86
N ILE A 374 12.21 -15.29 -17.61
CA ILE A 374 13.03 -15.11 -16.42
C ILE A 374 12.19 -14.88 -15.16
N SER A 375 11.02 -14.24 -15.28
CA SER A 375 10.06 -14.06 -14.16
C SER A 375 9.63 -15.38 -13.52
N LYS A 376 9.65 -16.50 -14.27
CA LYS A 376 9.31 -17.85 -13.77
C LYS A 376 10.45 -18.50 -12.98
N ILE A 377 11.67 -17.97 -13.10
CA ILE A 377 12.90 -18.54 -12.54
C ILE A 377 13.38 -17.71 -11.34
N ILE A 378 13.13 -16.40 -11.34
CA ILE A 378 13.56 -15.49 -10.26
C ILE A 378 13.00 -15.97 -8.91
N PRO A 379 13.86 -16.18 -7.90
CA PRO A 379 13.41 -16.52 -6.56
C PRO A 379 12.46 -15.46 -6.00
N MET A 380 11.38 -15.90 -5.35
CA MET A 380 10.36 -15.07 -4.71
C MET A 380 10.86 -14.25 -3.50
N LYS A 381 12.17 -13.99 -3.38
CA LYS A 381 12.76 -13.11 -2.36
C LYS A 381 13.36 -11.82 -2.93
N TYR A 382 13.48 -11.70 -4.25
CA TYR A 382 14.17 -10.59 -4.92
C TYR A 382 13.16 -9.69 -5.64
N SER A 383 12.45 -8.85 -4.88
CA SER A 383 11.45 -7.92 -5.43
C SER A 383 12.03 -6.94 -6.46
N TYR A 384 13.27 -6.47 -6.26
CA TYR A 384 13.93 -5.55 -7.18
C TYR A 384 14.16 -6.15 -8.57
N LEU A 385 14.43 -7.46 -8.67
CA LEU A 385 14.62 -8.13 -9.96
C LEU A 385 13.33 -8.09 -10.79
N PHE A 386 12.18 -8.29 -10.14
CA PHE A 386 10.87 -8.14 -10.80
C PHE A 386 10.63 -6.71 -11.29
N CYS A 387 11.12 -5.68 -10.58
CA CYS A 387 11.09 -4.30 -11.06
C CYS A 387 11.99 -4.08 -12.29
N ILE A 388 13.22 -4.59 -12.25
CA ILE A 388 14.19 -4.51 -13.36
C ILE A 388 13.66 -5.20 -14.62
N ILE A 389 12.98 -6.34 -14.49
CA ILE A 389 12.39 -7.00 -15.66
C ILE A 389 11.01 -6.44 -16.06
N HIS A 390 10.58 -5.33 -15.45
CA HIS A 390 9.32 -4.65 -15.77
C HIS A 390 8.05 -5.43 -15.36
N HIS A 391 8.18 -6.40 -14.46
CA HIS A 391 7.09 -7.15 -13.84
C HIS A 391 6.63 -6.49 -12.52
N TYR A 392 6.26 -5.21 -12.57
CA TYR A 392 5.95 -4.41 -11.36
C TYR A 392 4.81 -4.98 -10.51
N GLN A 393 3.77 -5.54 -11.13
CA GLN A 393 2.64 -6.15 -10.41
C GLN A 393 3.07 -7.41 -9.65
N ASP A 394 3.99 -8.20 -10.22
CA ASP A 394 4.56 -9.37 -9.53
C ASP A 394 5.44 -8.92 -8.37
N ALA A 395 6.22 -7.83 -8.53
CA ALA A 395 7.01 -7.24 -7.44
C ALA A 395 6.12 -6.78 -6.27
N LEU A 396 5.03 -6.05 -6.54
CA LEU A 396 4.07 -5.63 -5.53
C LEU A 396 3.41 -6.82 -4.82
N THR A 397 3.02 -7.83 -5.60
CA THR A 397 2.44 -9.07 -5.07
C THR A 397 3.40 -9.79 -4.13
N LEU A 398 4.68 -9.80 -4.49
CA LEU A 398 5.73 -10.44 -3.70
C LEU A 398 5.92 -9.74 -2.36
N ILE A 399 6.08 -8.42 -2.38
CA ILE A 399 6.26 -7.61 -1.16
C ILE A 399 5.06 -7.80 -0.23
N LEU A 400 3.83 -7.79 -0.76
CA LEU A 400 2.61 -7.97 0.01
C LEU A 400 2.40 -9.40 0.55
N LYS A 401 3.10 -10.41 0.00
CA LYS A 401 3.04 -11.81 0.44
C LYS A 401 4.12 -12.18 1.44
N GLU A 402 4.99 -11.25 1.83
CA GLU A 402 6.00 -11.52 2.85
C GLU A 402 5.33 -11.95 4.18
N GLN A 403 5.95 -12.92 4.87
CA GLN A 403 5.37 -13.50 6.09
C GLN A 403 5.32 -12.51 7.26
N GLU A 404 6.20 -11.51 7.25
CA GLU A 404 6.29 -10.46 8.28
C GLU A 404 6.26 -9.08 7.61
N LEU A 405 5.07 -8.66 7.17
CA LEU A 405 4.86 -7.31 6.66
C LEU A 405 5.14 -6.27 7.76
N ASP A 406 6.19 -5.48 7.56
CA ASP A 406 6.55 -4.35 8.41
C ASP A 406 6.24 -3.00 7.75
N TYR A 407 6.59 -1.89 8.42
CA TYR A 407 6.31 -0.56 7.87
C TYR A 407 7.11 -0.30 6.58
N GLN A 408 8.27 -0.93 6.39
CA GLN A 408 9.08 -0.78 5.17
C GLN A 408 8.39 -1.47 3.99
N CYS A 409 7.83 -2.66 4.19
CA CYS A 409 7.05 -3.36 3.16
C CYS A 409 5.88 -2.50 2.67
N ILE A 410 5.08 -1.98 3.61
CA ILE A 410 3.91 -1.15 3.26
C ILE A 410 4.34 0.18 2.62
N SER A 411 5.43 0.79 3.10
CA SER A 411 6.00 2.01 2.52
C SER A 411 6.49 1.80 1.09
N ALA A 412 7.16 0.67 0.83
CA ALA A 412 7.65 0.30 -0.50
C ALA A 412 6.48 0.07 -1.47
N VAL A 413 5.45 -0.67 -1.05
CA VAL A 413 4.23 -0.87 -1.86
C VAL A 413 3.59 0.47 -2.20
N LEU A 414 3.45 1.36 -1.23
CA LEU A 414 2.85 2.69 -1.44
C LEU A 414 3.66 3.52 -2.45
N LEU A 415 4.98 3.62 -2.28
CA LEU A 415 5.83 4.41 -3.19
C LEU A 415 5.93 3.81 -4.59
N ILE A 416 6.21 2.50 -4.70
CA ILE A 416 6.32 1.81 -6.00
C ILE A 416 5.00 1.94 -6.76
N SER A 417 3.87 1.65 -6.11
CA SER A 417 2.58 1.75 -6.78
C SER A 417 2.22 3.18 -7.18
N SER A 418 2.51 4.18 -6.33
CA SER A 418 2.25 5.59 -6.65
C SER A 418 3.07 6.07 -7.86
N LEU A 419 4.37 5.77 -7.89
CA LEU A 419 5.26 6.12 -9.01
C LEU A 419 4.87 5.36 -10.29
N CYS A 420 4.63 4.05 -10.21
CA CYS A 420 4.21 3.28 -11.37
C CYS A 420 2.87 3.77 -11.94
N ILE A 421 1.94 4.23 -11.09
CA ILE A 421 0.67 4.82 -11.52
C ILE A 421 0.89 6.16 -12.19
N HIS A 422 1.68 7.04 -11.57
CA HIS A 422 1.99 8.37 -12.08
C HIS A 422 2.59 8.32 -13.49
N HIS A 423 3.45 7.32 -13.75
CA HIS A 423 4.10 7.11 -15.04
C HIS A 423 3.40 6.09 -15.97
N ASN A 424 2.19 5.62 -15.63
CA ASN A 424 1.42 4.62 -16.42
C ASN A 424 2.16 3.28 -16.67
N LEU A 425 3.00 2.84 -15.73
CA LEU A 425 3.77 1.59 -15.81
C LEU A 425 2.95 0.34 -15.40
N ILE A 426 1.86 0.52 -14.65
CA ILE A 426 0.97 -0.59 -14.27
C ILE A 426 -0.47 -0.34 -14.69
N GLN A 427 -1.16 -1.43 -15.02
CA GLN A 427 -2.61 -1.41 -15.16
C GLN A 427 -3.27 -1.26 -13.79
N GLN A 428 -4.25 -0.36 -13.70
CA GLN A 428 -5.06 -0.16 -12.51
C GLN A 428 -6.40 -0.89 -12.58
N SER A 429 -6.89 -1.28 -11.40
CA SER A 429 -8.26 -1.77 -11.26
C SER A 429 -9.26 -0.66 -11.55
N THR A 430 -10.27 -0.97 -12.37
CA THR A 430 -11.38 -0.07 -12.66
C THR A 430 -12.71 -0.70 -12.24
N ALA A 431 -13.64 0.15 -11.81
CA ALA A 431 -15.05 -0.22 -11.60
C ALA A 431 -15.96 1.02 -11.78
N LYS A 432 -17.27 0.80 -11.81
CA LYS A 432 -18.25 1.89 -11.93
C LYS A 432 -18.30 2.80 -10.70
N THR A 433 -18.03 2.24 -9.52
CA THR A 433 -18.05 2.96 -8.24
C THR A 433 -16.88 2.49 -7.37
N PHE A 434 -16.48 3.32 -6.42
CA PHE A 434 -15.47 3.02 -5.43
C PHE A 434 -15.86 1.82 -4.56
N ASP A 435 -17.13 1.69 -4.17
CA ASP A 435 -17.61 0.52 -3.42
C ASP A 435 -17.42 -0.80 -4.17
N LEU A 436 -17.59 -0.79 -5.49
CA LEU A 436 -17.32 -1.97 -6.30
C LEU A 436 -15.82 -2.26 -6.40
N LEU A 437 -14.96 -1.23 -6.43
CA LEU A 437 -13.51 -1.41 -6.34
C LEU A 437 -13.10 -2.05 -5.01
N LEU A 438 -13.70 -1.66 -3.89
CA LEU A 438 -13.34 -2.21 -2.58
C LEU A 438 -13.72 -3.69 -2.42
N LYS A 439 -14.75 -4.15 -3.16
CA LYS A 439 -15.16 -5.57 -3.20
C LYS A 439 -14.22 -6.44 -4.02
N LYS A 440 -13.45 -5.86 -4.94
CA LYS A 440 -12.44 -6.59 -5.70
C LYS A 440 -11.26 -6.97 -4.79
N PRO A 441 -10.53 -8.06 -5.09
CA PRO A 441 -9.30 -8.38 -4.38
C PRO A 441 -8.25 -7.27 -4.54
N LEU A 442 -7.23 -7.28 -3.66
CA LEU A 442 -6.13 -6.32 -3.73
C LEU A 442 -5.26 -6.57 -4.97
N ILE A 443 -5.09 -7.84 -5.34
CA ILE A 443 -4.47 -8.27 -6.59
C ILE A 443 -5.50 -9.12 -7.33
N GLU A 444 -5.95 -8.66 -8.49
CA GLU A 444 -6.93 -9.38 -9.31
C GLU A 444 -6.32 -10.63 -9.97
N SER A 445 -7.19 -11.52 -10.47
CA SER A 445 -6.78 -12.77 -11.13
C SER A 445 -5.89 -12.55 -12.35
N ASN A 446 -6.04 -11.41 -13.02
CA ASN A 446 -5.19 -10.95 -14.12
C ASN A 446 -3.95 -10.16 -13.64
N LYS A 447 -3.57 -10.30 -12.36
CA LYS A 447 -2.46 -9.59 -11.69
C LYS A 447 -2.63 -8.07 -11.56
N THR A 448 -3.79 -7.51 -11.92
CA THR A 448 -4.05 -6.07 -11.77
C THR A 448 -4.03 -5.66 -10.29
N PHE A 449 -3.24 -4.64 -9.96
CA PHE A 449 -3.17 -4.10 -8.61
C PHE A 449 -4.30 -3.11 -8.34
N ASN A 450 -5.05 -3.32 -7.27
CA ASN A 450 -6.14 -2.46 -6.85
C ASN A 450 -5.64 -1.40 -5.86
N PHE A 451 -4.94 -0.41 -6.41
CA PHE A 451 -4.37 0.70 -5.63
C PHE A 451 -5.42 1.46 -4.81
N ASN A 452 -6.62 1.66 -5.37
CA ASN A 452 -7.72 2.35 -4.67
C ASN A 452 -8.10 1.63 -3.36
N LYS A 453 -8.20 0.29 -3.41
CA LYS A 453 -8.44 -0.53 -2.22
C LYS A 453 -7.26 -0.51 -1.26
N PHE A 454 -6.02 -0.54 -1.77
CA PHE A 454 -4.83 -0.43 -0.93
C PHE A 454 -4.84 0.88 -0.12
N ILE A 455 -5.09 2.02 -0.76
CA ILE A 455 -5.17 3.33 -0.11
C ILE A 455 -6.28 3.36 0.96
N TYR A 456 -7.46 2.83 0.64
CA TYR A 456 -8.55 2.74 1.61
C TYR A 456 -8.19 1.89 2.83
N GLN A 457 -7.57 0.72 2.61
CA GLN A 457 -7.08 -0.14 3.69
C GLN A 457 -5.98 0.57 4.48
N PHE A 458 -5.06 1.28 3.84
CA PHE A 458 -3.99 2.00 4.51
C PHE A 458 -4.56 3.07 5.46
N ILE A 459 -5.51 3.89 4.97
CA ILE A 459 -6.13 4.96 5.77
C ILE A 459 -6.95 4.37 6.93
N SER A 460 -7.75 3.33 6.66
CA SER A 460 -8.58 2.70 7.70
C SER A 460 -7.77 1.93 8.74
N THR A 461 -6.64 1.33 8.35
CA THR A 461 -5.79 0.52 9.24
C THR A 461 -4.89 1.39 10.10
N TYR A 462 -4.21 2.39 9.51
CA TYR A 462 -3.15 3.15 10.18
C TYR A 462 -3.57 4.54 10.65
N ASN A 463 -4.76 5.00 10.27
CA ASN A 463 -5.34 6.27 10.69
C ASN A 463 -4.35 7.46 10.59
N PRO A 464 -3.74 7.71 9.40
CA PRO A 464 -2.68 8.68 9.27
C PRO A 464 -3.17 10.13 9.51
N PRO A 465 -2.24 11.10 9.68
CA PRO A 465 -2.57 12.51 9.80
C PRO A 465 -3.36 13.04 8.61
N GLN A 466 -4.13 14.10 8.83
CA GLN A 466 -4.99 14.72 7.81
C GLN A 466 -4.24 15.02 6.49
N SER A 467 -3.06 15.63 6.57
CA SER A 467 -2.25 15.97 5.40
C SER A 467 -1.91 14.74 4.55
N THR A 468 -1.59 13.62 5.20
CA THR A 468 -1.33 12.33 4.55
C THR A 468 -2.59 11.78 3.89
N VAL A 469 -3.74 11.80 4.59
CA VAL A 469 -5.01 11.32 4.03
C VAL A 469 -5.36 12.08 2.75
N ILE A 470 -5.18 13.40 2.74
CA ILE A 470 -5.43 14.24 1.57
C ILE A 470 -4.51 13.85 0.41
N ALA A 471 -3.20 13.73 0.68
CA ALA A 471 -2.20 13.33 -0.30
C ALA A 471 -2.57 11.98 -0.95
N LEU A 472 -2.95 10.99 -0.15
CA LEU A 472 -3.36 9.66 -0.61
C LEU A 472 -4.65 9.68 -1.44
N ILE A 473 -5.66 10.45 -1.02
CA ILE A 473 -6.93 10.58 -1.75
C ILE A 473 -6.71 11.23 -3.12
N ASN A 474 -5.79 12.18 -3.23
CA ASN A 474 -5.47 12.84 -4.49
C ASN A 474 -4.90 11.88 -5.54
N LEU A 475 -4.22 10.81 -5.11
CA LEU A 475 -3.69 9.77 -6.01
C LEU A 475 -4.79 8.88 -6.65
N LEU A 476 -6.02 8.86 -6.12
CA LEU A 476 -7.11 8.02 -6.62
C LEU A 476 -7.71 8.50 -7.95
N GLY A 477 -7.33 9.69 -8.41
CA GLY A 477 -7.88 10.32 -9.61
C GLY A 477 -9.31 10.85 -9.42
N THR A 478 -9.75 11.68 -10.37
CA THR A 478 -11.01 12.44 -10.28
C THR A 478 -12.31 11.63 -10.13
N PRO A 479 -12.50 10.42 -10.73
CA PRO A 479 -13.78 9.71 -10.59
C PRO A 479 -13.95 9.08 -9.20
N TYR A 480 -12.87 8.64 -8.55
CA TYR A 480 -12.93 7.92 -7.29
C TYR A 480 -12.64 8.78 -6.07
N ASN A 481 -11.90 9.89 -6.23
CA ASN A 481 -11.54 10.78 -5.13
C ASN A 481 -12.77 11.28 -4.35
N ARG A 482 -13.84 11.70 -5.03
CA ARG A 482 -15.09 12.15 -4.37
C ARG A 482 -15.76 11.04 -3.57
N GLU A 483 -15.96 9.88 -4.20
CA GLU A 483 -16.60 8.73 -3.54
C GLU A 483 -15.78 8.20 -2.36
N ALA A 484 -14.45 8.15 -2.50
CA ALA A 484 -13.54 7.79 -1.43
C ALA A 484 -13.59 8.79 -0.27
N THR A 485 -13.62 10.09 -0.56
CA THR A 485 -13.75 11.16 0.45
C THR A 485 -15.04 11.00 1.25
N ILE A 486 -16.18 10.80 0.57
CA ILE A 486 -17.48 10.55 1.21
C ILE A 486 -17.38 9.33 2.13
N LYS A 487 -16.87 8.21 1.62
CA LYS A 487 -16.77 6.95 2.38
C LYS A 487 -15.84 7.08 3.59
N ILE A 488 -14.68 7.73 3.45
CA ILE A 488 -13.73 7.95 4.55
C ILE A 488 -14.34 8.83 5.64
N ILE A 489 -15.06 9.90 5.30
CA ILE A 489 -15.75 10.75 6.29
C ILE A 489 -16.85 9.95 6.99
N MET A 490 -17.67 9.21 6.24
CA MET A 490 -18.80 8.44 6.75
C MET A 490 -18.39 7.25 7.63
N GLU A 491 -17.36 6.51 7.22
CA GLU A 491 -16.94 5.27 7.89
C GLU A 491 -15.87 5.51 8.95
N LEU A 492 -14.92 6.42 8.70
CA LEU A 492 -13.75 6.65 9.58
C LEU A 492 -13.82 7.94 10.39
N GLY A 493 -14.84 8.79 10.19
CA GLY A 493 -15.06 10.00 10.99
C GLY A 493 -14.08 11.14 10.74
N LYS A 494 -13.36 11.10 9.60
CA LYS A 494 -12.32 12.06 9.19
C LYS A 494 -12.90 13.39 8.67
N SER A 495 -13.74 14.06 9.46
CA SER A 495 -14.41 15.30 9.05
C SER A 495 -13.47 16.46 8.75
N GLU A 496 -12.25 16.43 9.24
CA GLU A 496 -11.24 17.44 8.96
C GLU A 496 -10.97 17.61 7.45
N LEU A 497 -11.29 16.60 6.62
CA LEU A 497 -11.26 16.65 5.15
C LEU A 497 -12.23 17.68 4.53
N LEU A 498 -13.14 18.25 5.33
CA LEU A 498 -14.05 19.32 4.91
C LEU A 498 -13.44 20.72 5.00
N SER A 499 -12.22 20.87 5.52
CA SER A 499 -11.53 22.17 5.62
C SER A 499 -10.97 22.68 4.28
N THR A 500 -10.75 23.99 4.18
CA THR A 500 -10.59 24.83 2.96
C THR A 500 -9.79 24.22 1.79
N ASP A 501 -10.26 24.52 0.56
CA ASP A 501 -9.70 24.22 -0.78
C ASP A 501 -9.55 22.74 -1.19
N GLN A 502 -10.28 21.83 -0.53
CA GLN A 502 -10.20 20.39 -0.78
C GLN A 502 -11.43 19.81 -1.47
N VAL A 503 -11.34 18.57 -1.98
CA VAL A 503 -12.45 17.83 -2.60
C VAL A 503 -13.65 17.66 -1.65
N GLY A 504 -13.39 17.56 -0.34
CA GLY A 504 -14.44 17.49 0.69
C GLY A 504 -15.26 18.77 0.84
N ASN A 505 -14.69 19.94 0.51
CA ASN A 505 -15.40 21.24 0.55
C ASN A 505 -16.28 21.48 -0.70
N ASN A 506 -16.48 20.45 -1.53
CA ASN A 506 -17.40 20.51 -2.66
C ASN A 506 -18.86 20.47 -2.16
N PRO A 507 -19.74 21.42 -2.53
CA PRO A 507 -21.14 21.42 -2.12
C PRO A 507 -21.89 20.12 -2.42
N GLU A 508 -21.60 19.44 -3.53
CA GLU A 508 -22.23 18.16 -3.89
C GLU A 508 -21.83 17.04 -2.91
N VAL A 509 -20.56 17.04 -2.48
CA VAL A 509 -20.02 16.08 -1.52
C VAL A 509 -20.63 16.32 -0.13
N ILE A 510 -20.69 17.58 0.30
CA ILE A 510 -21.30 17.98 1.58
C ILE A 510 -22.78 17.61 1.63
N ASP A 511 -23.55 17.90 0.57
CA ASP A 511 -24.97 17.57 0.48
C ASP A 511 -25.19 16.04 0.50
N THR A 512 -24.36 15.28 -0.23
CA THR A 512 -24.43 13.82 -0.26
C THR A 512 -24.13 13.21 1.12
N ILE A 513 -23.04 13.64 1.75
CA ILE A 513 -22.67 13.20 3.11
C ILE A 513 -23.78 13.55 4.08
N THR A 514 -24.31 14.78 4.04
CA THR A 514 -25.35 15.24 4.96
C THR A 514 -26.61 14.40 4.82
N LYS A 515 -27.06 14.13 3.59
CA LYS A 515 -28.25 13.30 3.33
C LYS A 515 -28.07 11.85 3.75
N GLN A 516 -26.92 11.25 3.44
CA GLN A 516 -26.63 9.86 3.80
C GLN A 516 -26.42 9.71 5.32
N ALA A 517 -25.57 10.56 5.92
CA ALA A 517 -25.27 10.56 7.34
C ALA A 517 -26.51 10.81 8.19
N ARG A 518 -27.45 11.65 7.74
CA ARG A 518 -28.69 11.90 8.49
C ARG A 518 -29.52 10.64 8.72
N LEU A 519 -29.43 9.66 7.82
CA LEU A 519 -30.14 8.37 7.95
C LEU A 519 -29.33 7.33 8.73
N GLU A 520 -28.01 7.28 8.54
CA GLU A 520 -27.17 6.20 9.03
C GLU A 520 -26.38 6.55 10.30
N LYS A 521 -25.85 7.79 10.38
CA LYS A 521 -24.97 8.28 11.44
C LYS A 521 -25.21 9.79 11.70
N PRO A 522 -26.27 10.17 12.44
CA PRO A 522 -26.63 11.56 12.68
C PRO A 522 -25.51 12.41 13.28
N GLU A 523 -24.62 11.81 14.08
CA GLU A 523 -23.45 12.47 14.67
C GLU A 523 -22.47 12.97 13.60
N VAL A 524 -22.27 12.20 12.52
CA VAL A 524 -21.43 12.60 11.39
C VAL A 524 -22.09 13.75 10.63
N ALA A 525 -23.42 13.69 10.44
CA ALA A 525 -24.18 14.78 9.80
C ALA A 525 -24.06 16.08 10.61
N MET A 526 -24.19 16.01 11.95
CA MET A 526 -24.01 17.17 12.83
C MET A 526 -22.60 17.74 12.72
N MET A 527 -21.58 16.89 12.75
CA MET A 527 -20.17 17.32 12.62
C MET A 527 -19.92 18.04 11.30
N VAL A 528 -20.39 17.48 10.17
CA VAL A 528 -20.27 18.07 8.83
C VAL A 528 -20.93 19.44 8.78
N ASN A 529 -22.20 19.54 9.21
CA ASN A 529 -22.97 20.79 9.18
C ASN A 529 -22.37 21.87 10.08
N SER A 530 -21.80 21.49 11.22
CA SER A 530 -21.06 22.41 12.08
C SER A 530 -19.81 22.97 11.39
N MET A 531 -19.08 22.15 10.62
CA MET A 531 -17.85 22.57 9.93
C MET A 531 -18.14 23.49 8.74
N VAL A 532 -19.18 23.20 7.96
CA VAL A 532 -19.57 24.02 6.79
C VAL A 532 -20.38 25.26 7.18
N GLY A 533 -20.76 25.38 8.46
CA GLY A 533 -21.48 26.54 8.99
C GLY A 533 -22.99 26.52 8.75
N ASP A 534 -23.57 25.42 8.27
CA ASP A 534 -25.02 25.27 8.14
C ASP A 534 -25.65 24.93 9.51
N MET A 535 -25.82 25.97 10.32
CA MET A 535 -26.38 25.84 11.65
C MET A 535 -27.88 25.50 11.63
N ASN A 536 -28.58 25.77 10.52
CA ASN A 536 -29.99 25.41 10.39
C ASN A 536 -30.16 23.89 10.33
N GLU A 537 -29.44 23.22 9.43
CA GLU A 537 -29.52 21.76 9.33
C GLU A 537 -28.90 21.07 10.55
N TYR A 538 -27.83 21.64 11.13
CA TYR A 538 -27.27 21.19 12.41
C TYR A 538 -28.32 21.14 13.53
N LEU A 539 -29.03 22.24 13.78
CA LEU A 539 -30.03 22.31 14.84
C LEU A 539 -31.26 21.45 14.52
N LYS A 540 -31.62 21.33 13.24
CA LYS A 540 -32.72 20.47 12.80
C LYS A 540 -32.46 18.99 13.10
N ILE A 541 -31.24 18.51 12.90
CA ILE A 541 -30.85 17.12 13.25
C ILE A 541 -31.01 16.89 14.76
N ILE A 542 -30.52 17.84 15.59
CA ILE A 542 -30.68 17.78 17.05
C ILE A 542 -32.15 17.76 17.45
N ASN A 543 -32.97 18.62 16.85
CA ASN A 543 -34.40 18.69 17.13
C ASN A 543 -35.11 17.36 16.80
N GLU A 544 -34.80 16.77 15.64
CA GLU A 544 -35.38 15.48 15.23
C GLU A 544 -34.96 14.34 16.15
N LYS A 545 -33.67 14.26 16.51
CA LYS A 545 -33.14 13.25 17.43
C LYS A 545 -33.76 13.39 18.82
N THR A 546 -33.81 14.61 19.34
CA THR A 546 -34.41 14.92 20.64
C THR A 546 -35.90 14.58 20.69
N ALA A 547 -36.65 14.90 19.64
CA ALA A 547 -38.08 14.57 19.55
C ALA A 547 -38.33 13.05 19.62
N VAL A 548 -37.46 12.24 18.99
CA VAL A 548 -37.54 10.78 19.07
C VAL A 548 -37.19 10.30 20.48
N MET A 549 -36.13 10.82 21.09
CA MET A 549 -35.71 10.44 22.44
C MET A 549 -36.75 10.76 23.51
N LEU A 550 -37.47 11.88 23.38
CA LEU A 550 -38.55 12.24 24.31
C LEU A 550 -39.73 11.26 24.28
N ASN A 551 -39.92 10.54 23.17
CA ASN A 551 -40.98 9.54 23.04
C ASN A 551 -40.65 8.20 23.72
N ASP A 552 -39.39 7.94 24.05
CA ASP A 552 -38.94 6.73 24.72
C ASP A 552 -38.56 7.03 26.19
N GLN A 553 -39.09 6.27 27.15
CA GLN A 553 -38.80 6.46 28.57
C GLN A 553 -37.29 6.36 28.88
N ILE A 554 -36.56 5.46 28.22
CA ILE A 554 -35.11 5.32 28.38
C ILE A 554 -34.40 6.49 27.69
N GLY A 555 -34.84 6.86 26.49
CA GLY A 555 -34.34 8.00 25.72
C GLY A 555 -34.40 9.33 26.47
N ARG A 556 -35.49 9.58 27.23
CA ARG A 556 -35.69 10.81 28.02
C ARG A 556 -34.53 11.13 28.97
N MET A 557 -33.87 10.11 29.55
CA MET A 557 -32.76 10.31 30.48
C MET A 557 -31.53 10.93 29.80
N ASN A 558 -31.38 10.72 28.49
CA ASN A 558 -30.23 11.19 27.71
C ASN A 558 -30.50 12.50 26.95
N VAL A 559 -31.73 13.02 26.98
CA VAL A 559 -32.12 14.26 26.26
C VAL A 559 -31.32 15.48 26.71
N VAL A 560 -30.95 15.57 28.00
CA VAL A 560 -30.10 16.66 28.53
C VAL A 560 -28.80 16.76 27.76
N ASN A 561 -28.19 15.63 27.44
CA ASN A 561 -26.91 15.60 26.74
C ASN A 561 -27.07 16.22 25.35
N GLU A 562 -28.10 15.84 24.60
CA GLU A 562 -28.38 16.40 23.26
C GLU A 562 -28.72 17.89 23.29
N LEU A 563 -29.56 18.32 24.23
CA LEU A 563 -29.93 19.74 24.38
C LEU A 563 -28.74 20.60 24.83
N SER A 564 -27.87 20.08 25.69
CA SER A 564 -26.71 20.81 26.23
C SER A 564 -25.63 21.12 25.19
N ILE A 565 -25.61 20.38 24.07
CA ILE A 565 -24.70 20.63 22.95
C ILE A 565 -25.02 21.97 22.27
N VAL A 566 -26.27 22.43 22.32
CA VAL A 566 -26.71 23.67 21.68
C VAL A 566 -26.38 24.87 22.57
N THR A 567 -25.31 25.60 22.23
CA THR A 567 -24.91 26.82 22.93
C THR A 567 -25.60 28.08 22.37
N GLU A 568 -25.56 29.18 23.12
CA GLU A 568 -26.03 30.49 22.63
C GLU A 568 -25.36 30.90 21.31
N SER A 569 -24.09 30.53 21.12
CA SER A 569 -23.37 30.80 19.89
C SER A 569 -23.97 30.07 18.68
N VAL A 570 -24.44 28.82 18.85
CA VAL A 570 -25.12 28.05 17.80
C VAL A 570 -26.46 28.71 17.49
N LEU A 571 -27.28 28.97 18.51
CA LEU A 571 -28.59 29.60 18.36
C LEU A 571 -28.52 30.99 17.69
N SER A 572 -27.46 31.76 17.94
CA SER A 572 -27.27 33.06 17.30
C SER A 572 -27.06 32.97 15.78
N ARG A 573 -26.50 31.85 15.30
CA ARG A 573 -26.14 31.63 13.89
C ARG A 573 -27.22 30.91 13.09
N VAL A 574 -28.17 30.27 13.73
CA VAL A 574 -29.37 29.72 13.07
C VAL A 574 -30.19 30.89 12.52
N THR A 575 -30.58 30.84 11.26
CA THR A 575 -31.36 31.92 10.62
C THR A 575 -32.83 31.57 10.49
N ASP A 576 -33.17 30.28 10.46
CA ASP A 576 -34.55 29.82 10.36
C ASP A 576 -35.28 29.91 11.72
N PRO A 577 -36.31 30.78 11.84
CA PRO A 577 -37.05 30.94 13.09
C PRO A 577 -37.88 29.70 13.47
N ILE A 578 -38.31 28.90 12.49
CA ILE A 578 -39.10 27.68 12.74
C ILE A 578 -38.24 26.65 13.45
N ILE A 579 -37.01 26.44 12.97
CA ILE A 579 -36.06 25.49 13.58
C ILE A 579 -35.67 25.94 15.01
N LYS A 580 -35.50 27.25 15.24
CA LYS A 580 -35.29 27.78 16.60
C LYS A 580 -36.48 27.52 17.51
N ASN A 581 -37.69 27.78 17.03
CA ASN A 581 -38.90 27.55 17.79
C ASN A 581 -39.07 26.07 18.16
N ASP A 582 -38.77 25.17 17.23
CA ASP A 582 -38.75 23.72 17.47
C ASP A 582 -37.80 23.35 18.63
N PHE A 583 -36.60 23.93 18.65
CA PHE A 583 -35.65 23.71 19.75
C PHE A 583 -36.20 24.18 21.11
N PHE A 584 -36.75 25.39 21.17
CA PHE A 584 -37.32 25.91 22.42
C PHE A 584 -38.53 25.09 22.90
N ILE A 585 -39.37 24.61 21.98
CA ILE A 585 -40.48 23.69 22.29
C ILE A 585 -39.93 22.43 22.97
N LEU A 586 -38.86 21.82 22.42
CA LEU A 586 -38.27 20.60 22.98
C LEU A 586 -37.68 20.80 24.38
N VAL A 587 -36.98 21.91 24.61
CA VAL A 587 -36.45 22.27 25.93
C VAL A 587 -37.58 22.36 26.97
N ARG A 588 -38.71 22.98 26.58
CA ARG A 588 -39.89 23.11 27.47
C ARG A 588 -40.59 21.79 27.70
N VAL A 589 -40.78 20.98 26.66
CA VAL A 589 -41.37 19.64 26.78
C VAL A 589 -40.51 18.75 27.68
N TYR A 590 -39.19 18.79 27.55
CA TYR A 590 -38.28 18.09 28.45
C TYR A 590 -38.46 18.52 29.92
N GLY A 591 -38.60 19.82 30.18
CA GLY A 591 -38.89 20.35 31.51
C GLY A 591 -40.23 19.86 32.10
N ILE A 592 -41.28 19.74 31.26
CA ILE A 592 -42.57 19.17 31.67
C ILE A 592 -42.39 17.70 32.04
N TYR A 593 -41.72 16.88 31.22
CA TYR A 593 -41.44 15.48 31.56
C TYR A 593 -40.69 15.33 32.89
N GLY A 594 -39.69 16.18 33.15
CA GLY A 594 -38.97 16.19 34.42
C GLY A 594 -39.87 16.53 35.62
N SER A 595 -40.78 17.49 35.46
CA SER A 595 -41.75 17.87 36.49
C SER A 595 -42.76 16.75 36.75
N CYS A 596 -43.24 16.10 35.68
CA CYS A 596 -44.13 14.94 35.79
C CYS A 596 -43.46 13.76 36.50
N TYR A 597 -42.20 13.46 36.17
CA TYR A 597 -41.44 12.39 36.83
C TYR A 597 -41.25 12.62 38.33
N ASN A 598 -41.07 13.88 38.74
CA ASN A 598 -40.92 14.27 40.14
C ASN A 598 -42.27 14.44 40.86
N LEU A 599 -43.40 14.17 40.19
CA LEU A 599 -44.76 14.40 40.68
C LEU A 599 -44.99 15.87 41.13
N ASP A 600 -44.26 16.81 40.53
CA ASP A 600 -44.35 18.25 40.84
C ASP A 600 -45.46 18.90 40.01
N ILE A 601 -46.65 19.01 40.62
CA ILE A 601 -47.84 19.59 39.98
C ILE A 601 -47.64 21.08 39.67
N ASP A 602 -47.10 21.85 40.61
CA ASP A 602 -46.90 23.30 40.43
C ASP A 602 -45.85 23.58 39.35
N GLY A 603 -44.74 22.83 39.34
CA GLY A 603 -43.74 22.87 38.29
C GLY A 603 -44.31 22.52 36.91
N THR A 604 -45.14 21.47 36.84
CA THR A 604 -45.82 21.04 35.61
C THR A 604 -46.76 22.13 35.07
N LEU A 605 -47.59 22.72 35.93
CA LEU A 605 -48.51 23.80 35.57
C LEU A 605 -47.77 25.05 35.05
N ASN A 606 -46.67 25.45 35.71
CA ASN A 606 -45.87 26.58 35.28
C ASN A 606 -45.25 26.35 33.89
N GLN A 607 -44.64 25.18 33.65
CA GLN A 607 -44.04 24.85 32.36
C GLN A 607 -45.09 24.74 31.24
N MET A 608 -46.25 24.16 31.54
CA MET A 608 -47.38 24.09 30.61
C MET A 608 -47.90 25.49 30.22
N ASN A 609 -47.89 26.45 31.15
CA ASN A 609 -48.35 27.82 30.89
C ASN A 609 -47.41 28.54 29.94
N GLU A 610 -46.11 28.38 30.17
CA GLU A 610 -45.05 29.03 29.41
C GLU A 610 -44.97 28.52 27.97
N ILE A 611 -45.07 27.20 27.77
CA ILE A 611 -45.04 26.61 26.42
C ILE A 611 -46.26 26.99 25.58
N GLY A 612 -47.43 27.13 26.23
CA GLY A 612 -48.68 27.58 25.61
C GLY A 612 -49.24 26.65 24.52
N ILE A 613 -48.87 25.38 24.56
CA ILE A 613 -49.49 24.31 23.75
C ILE A 613 -50.53 23.52 24.57
N PHE A 614 -50.85 23.95 25.79
CA PHE A 614 -51.86 23.36 26.66
C PHE A 614 -52.93 24.41 27.02
N PRO A 615 -54.22 24.06 27.05
CA PRO A 615 -55.26 24.94 27.56
C PRO A 615 -55.30 24.89 29.09
N MET A 616 -55.10 26.02 29.78
CA MET A 616 -55.19 26.04 31.25
C MET A 616 -56.61 26.14 31.79
N LYS A 617 -57.54 26.61 30.95
CA LYS A 617 -58.97 26.81 31.25
C LYS A 617 -59.79 26.71 29.96
N PHE A 618 -61.11 26.57 30.09
CA PHE A 618 -61.99 26.44 28.93
C PHE A 618 -61.95 27.66 27.99
N ASP A 619 -61.87 28.87 28.55
CA ASP A 619 -61.81 30.11 27.78
C ASP A 619 -60.49 30.31 27.01
N GLN A 620 -59.46 29.50 27.31
CA GLN A 620 -58.17 29.53 26.62
C GLN A 620 -58.05 28.55 25.46
N ILE A 621 -59.04 27.68 25.22
CA ILE A 621 -59.00 26.65 24.18
C ILE A 621 -58.76 27.26 22.80
N ASP A 622 -59.51 28.30 22.43
CA ASP A 622 -59.36 28.96 21.13
C ASP A 622 -57.98 29.59 20.96
N SER A 623 -57.48 30.25 22.01
CA SER A 623 -56.14 30.85 22.01
C SER A 623 -55.03 29.80 21.88
N CYS A 624 -55.20 28.63 22.52
CA CYS A 624 -54.29 27.50 22.43
C CYS A 624 -54.29 26.90 21.02
N LEU A 625 -55.45 26.72 20.39
CA LEU A 625 -55.58 26.22 19.02
C LEU A 625 -54.88 27.13 18.02
N ILE A 626 -55.13 28.44 18.10
CA ILE A 626 -54.46 29.45 17.26
C ILE A 626 -52.96 29.36 17.46
N ARG A 627 -52.49 29.24 18.71
CA ARG A 627 -51.06 29.15 19.02
C ARG A 627 -50.43 27.89 18.41
N ILE A 628 -51.02 26.71 18.61
CA ILE A 628 -50.54 25.45 18.02
C ILE A 628 -50.45 25.54 16.50
N GLN A 629 -51.46 26.11 15.84
CA GLN A 629 -51.47 26.28 14.39
C GLN A 629 -50.42 27.31 13.91
N SER A 630 -50.21 28.38 14.68
CA SER A 630 -49.27 29.45 14.34
C SER A 630 -47.79 29.07 14.51
N LEU A 631 -47.48 28.06 15.33
CA LEU A 631 -46.10 27.65 15.61
C LEU A 631 -45.36 27.09 14.38
N GLN A 632 -46.08 26.65 13.34
CA GLN A 632 -45.52 26.07 12.10
C GLN A 632 -44.43 25.01 12.35
N SER A 633 -44.51 24.31 13.48
CA SER A 633 -43.48 23.39 13.96
C SER A 633 -43.55 22.03 13.27
N ASN A 634 -42.40 21.53 12.84
CA ASN A 634 -42.29 20.22 12.21
C ASN A 634 -42.22 19.07 13.21
N ILE A 635 -41.90 19.36 14.47
CA ILE A 635 -41.73 18.36 15.54
C ILE A 635 -42.98 18.17 16.41
N LEU A 636 -43.93 19.11 16.41
CA LEU A 636 -45.12 19.04 17.29
C LEU A 636 -45.88 17.73 17.11
N ARG A 637 -46.05 17.27 15.87
CA ARG A 637 -46.69 15.97 15.56
C ARG A 637 -45.99 14.76 16.20
N LYS A 638 -44.68 14.85 16.44
CA LYS A 638 -43.91 13.75 17.03
C LYS A 638 -44.05 13.71 18.55
N ILE A 639 -44.29 14.84 19.22
CA ILE A 639 -44.20 14.94 20.70
C ILE A 639 -45.56 15.14 21.39
N MET A 640 -46.54 15.77 20.73
CA MET A 640 -47.79 16.21 21.36
C MET A 640 -48.58 15.07 22.01
N ASN A 641 -48.71 13.93 21.33
CA ASN A 641 -49.43 12.76 21.85
C ASN A 641 -48.92 12.34 23.24
N ASN A 642 -47.61 12.16 23.36
CA ASN A 642 -47.02 11.56 24.55
C ASN A 642 -46.98 12.55 25.71
N ILE A 643 -46.69 13.83 25.46
CA ILE A 643 -46.65 14.82 26.54
C ILE A 643 -48.06 15.10 27.10
N TYR A 644 -49.08 15.13 26.24
CA TYR A 644 -50.47 15.21 26.69
C TYR A 644 -50.87 13.99 27.52
N TYR A 645 -50.45 12.80 27.09
CA TYR A 645 -50.72 11.57 27.82
C TYR A 645 -50.13 11.61 29.23
N GLU A 646 -48.85 11.96 29.39
CA GLU A 646 -48.20 12.04 30.71
C GLU A 646 -48.86 13.07 31.62
N VAL A 647 -49.11 14.28 31.11
CA VAL A 647 -49.72 15.36 31.89
C VAL A 647 -51.12 14.95 32.38
N ILE A 648 -51.96 14.40 31.50
CA ILE A 648 -53.30 13.95 31.88
C ILE A 648 -53.22 12.78 32.85
N SER A 649 -52.27 11.87 32.67
CA SER A 649 -52.08 10.71 33.56
C SER A 649 -51.67 11.17 34.95
N LEU A 650 -50.66 12.04 35.07
CA LEU A 650 -50.22 12.62 36.34
C LEU A 650 -51.38 13.30 37.08
N PHE A 651 -52.11 14.19 36.39
CA PHE A 651 -53.22 14.90 37.03
C PHE A 651 -54.36 13.94 37.41
N SER A 652 -54.60 12.90 36.63
CA SER A 652 -55.59 11.87 36.96
C SER A 652 -55.18 11.06 38.18
N GLU A 653 -53.91 10.65 38.26
CA GLU A 653 -53.34 9.95 39.42
C GLU A 653 -53.42 10.80 40.69
N TYR A 654 -53.08 12.09 40.61
CA TYR A 654 -53.21 13.03 41.72
C TYR A 654 -54.67 13.15 42.21
N LEU A 655 -55.63 13.19 41.28
CA LEU A 655 -57.06 13.19 41.61
C LEU A 655 -57.51 11.87 42.26
N VAL A 656 -57.01 10.71 41.79
CA VAL A 656 -57.28 9.40 42.40
C VAL A 656 -56.75 9.35 43.83
N GLU A 657 -55.48 9.72 44.04
CA GLU A 657 -54.82 9.70 45.35
C GLU A 657 -55.56 10.60 46.35
N PHE A 658 -56.01 11.78 45.90
CA PHE A 658 -56.83 12.66 46.72
C PHE A 658 -58.13 11.98 47.18
N THR A 659 -58.85 11.30 46.28
CA THR A 659 -60.09 10.61 46.65
C THR A 659 -59.88 9.46 47.63
N THR A 660 -58.68 8.89 47.68
CA THR A 660 -58.31 7.80 48.58
C THR A 660 -57.79 8.29 49.94
N ASN A 661 -57.02 9.38 49.99
CA ASN A 661 -56.29 9.81 51.20
C ASN A 661 -56.88 11.02 51.96
N ARG A 662 -57.87 11.75 51.40
CA ARG A 662 -58.64 12.86 52.03
C ARG A 662 -57.83 13.77 53.00
N THR A 663 -56.88 14.55 52.47
CA THR A 663 -56.19 15.61 53.22
C THR A 663 -56.73 17.01 52.90
N ILE A 664 -56.97 17.82 53.93
CA ILE A 664 -57.79 19.06 53.94
C ILE A 664 -57.15 20.27 53.23
N TYR A 665 -55.85 20.23 52.89
CA TYR A 665 -55.14 21.37 52.27
C TYR A 665 -55.21 21.40 50.72
N ILE A 666 -55.90 20.44 50.08
CA ILE A 666 -55.81 20.15 48.64
C ILE A 666 -57.08 20.57 47.83
N ASP A 667 -58.14 21.06 48.49
CA ASP A 667 -59.45 21.32 47.86
C ASP A 667 -59.47 22.40 46.75
N GLN A 668 -58.52 23.34 46.72
CA GLN A 668 -58.52 24.44 45.74
C GLN A 668 -57.94 24.05 44.36
N MET A 669 -57.05 23.06 44.28
CA MET A 669 -56.40 22.63 43.04
C MET A 669 -57.26 21.68 42.20
N ILE A 670 -58.15 20.93 42.85
CA ILE A 670 -58.97 19.90 42.19
C ILE A 670 -59.85 20.46 41.06
N PRO A 671 -60.62 21.55 41.27
CA PRO A 671 -61.43 22.12 40.19
C PRO A 671 -60.57 22.56 39.00
N ILE A 672 -59.38 23.11 39.29
CA ILE A 672 -58.43 23.60 38.28
C ILE A 672 -57.90 22.43 37.44
N LEU A 673 -57.40 21.36 38.08
CA LEU A 673 -56.89 20.19 37.37
C LEU A 673 -57.98 19.48 36.56
N LYS A 674 -59.20 19.35 37.09
CA LYS A 674 -60.35 18.81 36.35
C LYS A 674 -60.66 19.65 35.11
N GLU A 675 -60.61 20.98 35.25
CA GLU A 675 -60.86 21.90 34.14
C GLU A 675 -59.80 21.78 33.04
N ILE A 676 -58.52 21.69 33.41
CA ILE A 676 -57.41 21.49 32.48
C ILE A 676 -57.56 20.17 31.73
N ILE A 677 -57.81 19.05 32.45
CA ILE A 677 -57.99 17.73 31.82
C ILE A 677 -59.13 17.78 30.79
N LYS A 678 -60.29 18.35 31.16
CA LYS A 678 -61.44 18.49 30.25
C LYS A 678 -61.07 19.34 29.02
N SER A 679 -60.37 20.44 29.22
CA SER A 679 -59.92 21.33 28.14
C SER A 679 -58.93 20.63 27.21
N CYS A 680 -58.01 19.82 27.74
CA CYS A 680 -57.09 19.01 26.96
C CYS A 680 -57.82 17.99 26.08
N PHE A 681 -58.87 17.32 26.59
CA PHE A 681 -59.67 16.40 25.79
C PHE A 681 -60.42 17.11 24.64
N VAL A 682 -60.84 18.37 24.83
CA VAL A 682 -61.40 19.17 23.73
C VAL A 682 -60.36 19.42 22.65
N ILE A 683 -59.13 19.79 23.01
CA ILE A 683 -58.03 19.97 22.05
C ILE A 683 -57.72 18.66 21.30
N ILE A 684 -57.66 17.53 21.99
CA ILE A 684 -57.41 16.21 21.39
C ILE A 684 -58.45 15.87 20.32
N ASN A 685 -59.71 16.21 20.56
CA ASN A 685 -60.80 15.98 19.60
C ASN A 685 -60.75 16.94 18.40
N ILE A 686 -60.34 18.19 18.61
CA ILE A 686 -60.28 19.20 17.54
C ILE A 686 -59.06 19.00 16.63
N LEU A 687 -57.95 18.46 17.16
CA LEU A 687 -56.68 18.31 16.45
C LEU A 687 -56.25 16.83 16.29
N PRO A 688 -57.07 15.96 15.68
CA PRO A 688 -56.81 14.51 15.61
C PRO A 688 -55.49 14.14 14.93
N GLN A 689 -54.94 15.00 14.07
CA GLN A 689 -53.67 14.79 13.38
C GLN A 689 -52.44 14.77 14.30
N TYR A 690 -52.56 15.16 15.57
CA TYR A 690 -51.47 15.15 16.56
C TYR A 690 -51.61 14.03 17.61
N PHE A 691 -52.72 13.27 17.62
CA PHE A 691 -53.07 12.38 18.73
C PHE A 691 -53.56 11.00 18.29
N ILE A 692 -53.22 9.98 19.07
CA ILE A 692 -53.74 8.61 18.96
C ILE A 692 -54.96 8.49 19.88
N GLN A 693 -56.15 8.79 19.35
CA GLN A 693 -57.39 8.93 20.13
C GLN A 693 -57.72 7.72 21.03
N GLN A 694 -57.38 6.49 20.62
CA GLN A 694 -57.64 5.28 21.40
C GLN A 694 -56.99 5.30 22.79
N GLN A 695 -55.76 5.82 22.92
CA GLN A 695 -55.05 5.91 24.20
C GLN A 695 -55.79 6.81 25.19
N PHE A 696 -56.29 7.94 24.68
CA PHE A 696 -57.01 8.93 25.47
C PHE A 696 -58.43 8.50 25.85
N ILE A 697 -59.12 7.71 25.00
CA ILE A 697 -60.43 7.12 25.34
C ILE A 697 -60.30 6.17 26.54
N GLY A 698 -59.22 5.38 26.61
CA GLY A 698 -58.93 4.53 27.77
C GLY A 698 -58.71 5.32 29.06
N LEU A 699 -57.91 6.39 28.99
CA LEU A 699 -57.68 7.34 30.10
C LEU A 699 -58.97 8.04 30.55
N MET A 700 -59.81 8.47 29.61
CA MET A 700 -61.08 9.13 29.93
C MET A 700 -62.07 8.17 30.61
N ASN A 701 -62.19 6.94 30.11
CA ASN A 701 -63.11 5.95 30.67
C ASN A 701 -62.70 5.49 32.07
N SER A 702 -61.40 5.31 32.32
CA SER A 702 -60.87 4.92 33.63
C SER A 702 -61.07 6.02 34.69
N ASN A 703 -61.05 7.29 34.29
CA ASN A 703 -61.17 8.44 35.21
C ASN A 703 -62.55 9.13 35.15
N ARG A 704 -63.55 8.53 34.48
CA ARG A 704 -64.84 9.17 34.20
C ARG A 704 -65.58 9.62 35.45
N SER A 705 -65.59 8.81 36.51
CA SER A 705 -66.23 9.14 37.79
C SER A 705 -65.54 10.28 38.54
N LEU A 706 -64.24 10.48 38.31
CA LEU A 706 -63.45 11.55 38.90
C LEU A 706 -63.63 12.87 38.15
N LEU A 707 -63.90 12.82 36.85
CA LEU A 707 -64.03 13.99 35.99
C LEU A 707 -65.46 14.56 35.93
N ILE A 708 -66.47 13.78 36.32
CA ILE A 708 -67.82 14.29 36.64
C ILE A 708 -67.73 15.13 37.92
#